data_AF-A0A640KZ67-F1
#
_entry.id   AF-A0A640KZ67-F1
#
_cell.length_a   1.000
_cell.length_b   1.000
_cell.length_c   1.000
_cell.angle_alpha   90.00
_cell.angle_beta   90.00
_cell.angle_gamma   90.00
#
_symmetry.space_group_name_H-M   'P 1'
#
loop_
_entity.id
_entity.type
_entity.pdbx_description
1 polymer ?
#
loop_
_entity_poly.entity_id
_entity_poly.type
_entity_poly.pdbx_seq_one_letter_code
_entity_poly.pdbx_strand_id
1 'polypeptide(L)'
;MFLNTNEILDYSALKYMPNLKSLTVANAKIKDPSFFANLKQLNHLALRGNEFSDVTPLVKMDHLDSLDLSNNKITNVAPLIEMKNVKSLYLSGNQIEDVTALAKMEQLDYLNLANNKITNVAPLSALKNVTYLTLAGNQIEDIKPLYSLPLTDLVLTRNKVKDLSGIEQMKQLEELWIGKNEIKDVTPLSKMTQLKQLHLPNNELKDITPLSSLVNLQKLDLEANYISDLTPASNLKKLVFLSFVANEIRDVRPVIELSKTAYINVQNQKVFLEETEVNKEVKVPIYEKDGKISTKIRLKGEGGTYSNDAVKWSTPGEKVYEFGVKDPFADTGIFFTGSVIQNVVESKADNTSKEDNTSKEDAKVEVVEFKDVPKGHWSEEAIHYLAKENIFKGYGNGQFGFGDSITRGQVASLVQRYLKLENKVEQKERFTDTKGHMFEQDIATVAQAGIMQGDGTGEFRPDGVLTRYEMAVILQKAFHLESKEQGKFKDVPKGHWAYEAVNTLRSNRIAQGDEAGNFNGNTFVKREQYAQFFYNAIAKNRDYNFNINSKEEMKQMLTTALENGTFGPFQLDVLGKDLSDVKKEYGVPDVWKKAPCTECDAPNIAVYGDYNIDMYPSDARYISVKMDITINELKEWFGEPDGIGEDMTSEGFIYNRGSYSLYFSFSDGYIQRAEISKNKFN
;
A
#
# COMPACT_ATOMS: atom_id res chain seq x y z
N MET A 1 -6.57 46.46 17.62
CA MET A 1 -6.29 46.05 19.03
C MET A 1 -6.05 44.56 19.04
N PHE A 2 -5.01 44.09 19.72
CA PHE A 2 -4.63 42.67 19.77
C PHE A 2 -4.74 42.16 21.21
N LEU A 3 -5.56 41.14 21.42
CA LEU A 3 -5.79 40.48 22.70
C LEU A 3 -5.44 38.99 22.53
N ASN A 4 -4.39 38.53 23.19
CA ASN A 4 -3.94 37.14 23.09
C ASN A 4 -3.67 36.61 24.49
N THR A 5 -4.72 36.07 25.13
CA THR A 5 -4.63 35.53 26.48
C THR A 5 -5.88 34.70 26.81
N ASN A 6 -5.71 33.68 27.64
CA ASN A 6 -6.79 32.90 28.26
C ASN A 6 -7.44 33.62 29.45
N GLU A 7 -6.97 34.81 29.81
CA GLU A 7 -7.34 35.50 31.06
C GLU A 7 -8.49 36.52 30.89
N ILE A 8 -8.85 36.89 29.65
CA ILE A 8 -9.95 37.81 29.41
C ILE A 8 -11.25 37.04 29.31
N LEU A 9 -12.03 37.07 30.39
CA LEU A 9 -13.34 36.44 30.50
C LEU A 9 -14.50 37.38 30.10
N ASP A 10 -14.25 38.69 30.02
CA ASP A 10 -15.27 39.69 29.66
C ASP A 10 -14.75 40.69 28.61
N TYR A 11 -15.46 40.76 27.48
CA TYR A 11 -15.18 41.69 26.38
C TYR A 11 -16.11 42.91 26.38
N SER A 12 -17.00 43.06 27.37
CA SER A 12 -18.04 44.09 27.40
C SER A 12 -17.52 45.52 27.24
N ALA A 13 -16.29 45.79 27.69
CA ALA A 13 -15.65 47.09 27.56
C ALA A 13 -15.44 47.53 26.08
N LEU A 14 -15.38 46.58 25.14
CA LEU A 14 -15.17 46.90 23.71
C LEU A 14 -16.31 47.69 23.09
N LYS A 15 -17.52 47.66 23.69
CA LYS A 15 -18.65 48.47 23.24
C LYS A 15 -18.41 49.98 23.36
N TYR A 16 -17.47 50.39 24.21
CA TYR A 16 -17.09 51.80 24.41
C TYR A 16 -15.95 52.25 23.50
N MET A 17 -15.56 51.44 22.50
CA MET A 17 -14.50 51.75 21.54
C MET A 17 -15.08 51.99 20.13
N PRO A 18 -15.81 53.09 19.89
CA PRO A 18 -16.58 53.31 18.65
C PRO A 18 -15.70 53.45 17.39
N ASN A 19 -14.41 53.76 17.54
CA ASN A 19 -13.46 53.91 16.45
C ASN A 19 -12.62 52.64 16.18
N LEU A 20 -12.91 51.53 16.87
CA LEU A 20 -12.15 50.29 16.70
C LEU A 20 -12.40 49.69 15.31
N LYS A 21 -11.38 49.70 14.43
CA LYS A 21 -11.48 49.18 13.06
C LYS A 21 -10.91 47.77 12.86
N SER A 22 -10.00 47.38 13.73
CA SER A 22 -9.33 46.07 13.68
C SER A 22 -9.26 45.48 15.07
N LEU A 23 -9.71 44.24 15.19
CA LEU A 23 -9.72 43.47 16.43
C LEU A 23 -9.16 42.07 16.19
N THR A 24 -8.18 41.68 16.97
CA THR A 24 -7.72 40.30 17.07
C THR A 24 -7.90 39.82 18.48
N VAL A 25 -8.58 38.68 18.63
CA VAL A 25 -8.72 37.94 19.87
C VAL A 25 -8.28 36.51 19.63
N ALA A 26 -7.14 36.12 20.21
CA ALA A 26 -6.54 34.81 19.99
C ALA A 26 -6.40 34.00 21.29
N ASN A 27 -6.56 32.69 21.19
CA ASN A 27 -6.33 31.74 22.29
C ASN A 27 -7.04 32.12 23.59
N ALA A 28 -8.33 32.48 23.49
CA ALA A 28 -9.13 32.96 24.62
C ALA A 28 -10.28 32.00 25.00
N LYS A 29 -10.29 30.78 24.42
CA LYS A 29 -11.30 29.74 24.66
C LYS A 29 -12.75 30.21 24.44
N ILE A 30 -12.95 31.17 23.53
CA ILE A 30 -14.29 31.69 23.20
C ILE A 30 -15.12 30.55 22.58
N LYS A 31 -16.31 30.29 23.15
CA LYS A 31 -17.27 29.30 22.64
C LYS A 31 -18.48 29.93 21.93
N ASP A 32 -18.77 31.19 22.23
CA ASP A 32 -19.86 31.95 21.62
C ASP A 32 -19.30 33.29 21.12
N PRO A 33 -19.27 33.52 19.79
CA PRO A 33 -18.77 34.76 19.22
C PRO A 33 -19.81 35.89 19.16
N SER A 34 -21.03 35.69 19.70
CA SER A 34 -22.15 36.64 19.58
C SER A 34 -21.86 38.05 20.08
N PHE A 35 -21.00 38.21 21.07
CA PHE A 35 -20.61 39.53 21.55
C PHE A 35 -19.96 40.37 20.43
N PHE A 36 -19.05 39.77 19.65
CA PHE A 36 -18.28 40.47 18.62
C PHE A 36 -19.14 40.95 17.45
N ALA A 37 -20.29 40.29 17.21
CA ALA A 37 -21.27 40.70 16.21
C ALA A 37 -21.85 42.11 16.45
N ASN A 38 -21.76 42.63 17.68
CA ASN A 38 -22.21 43.98 18.01
C ASN A 38 -21.20 45.07 17.64
N LEU A 39 -19.96 44.71 17.31
CA LEU A 39 -18.88 45.64 16.95
C LEU A 39 -18.91 45.96 15.46
N LYS A 40 -20.04 46.53 15.00
CA LYS A 40 -20.37 46.71 13.58
C LYS A 40 -19.40 47.60 12.80
N GLN A 41 -18.59 48.40 13.48
CA GLN A 41 -17.63 49.32 12.87
C GLN A 41 -16.34 48.65 12.37
N LEU A 42 -16.11 47.36 12.68
CA LEU A 42 -14.89 46.64 12.37
C LEU A 42 -14.78 46.37 10.86
N ASN A 43 -13.58 46.60 10.31
CA ASN A 43 -13.19 46.20 8.96
C ASN A 43 -12.42 44.87 8.99
N HIS A 44 -11.73 44.59 10.10
CA HIS A 44 -10.93 43.37 10.29
C HIS A 44 -11.26 42.73 11.64
N LEU A 45 -11.65 41.46 11.61
CA LEU A 45 -11.87 40.65 12.81
C LEU A 45 -11.09 39.36 12.71
N ALA A 46 -10.26 39.07 13.71
CA ALA A 46 -9.58 37.80 13.86
C ALA A 46 -9.95 37.17 15.21
N LEU A 47 -10.54 35.97 15.18
CA LEU A 47 -10.95 35.17 16.34
C LEU A 47 -10.20 33.82 16.36
N ARG A 48 -8.89 33.85 16.12
CA ARG A 48 -8.07 32.63 15.91
C ARG A 48 -7.82 31.83 17.19
N GLY A 49 -7.83 30.50 17.13
CA GLY A 49 -7.40 29.67 18.27
C GLY A 49 -8.44 29.63 19.41
N ASN A 50 -9.73 29.75 19.08
CA ASN A 50 -10.81 29.66 20.06
C ASN A 50 -11.55 28.31 19.92
N GLU A 51 -12.77 28.20 20.44
CA GLU A 51 -13.47 26.92 20.59
C GLU A 51 -14.91 26.92 20.03
N PHE A 52 -15.31 27.94 19.28
CA PHE A 52 -16.65 28.00 18.70
C PHE A 52 -16.73 27.21 17.39
N SER A 53 -17.92 26.71 17.10
CA SER A 53 -18.28 26.03 15.85
C SER A 53 -19.35 26.79 15.07
N ASP A 54 -20.22 27.52 15.77
CA ASP A 54 -21.28 28.33 15.16
C ASP A 54 -20.77 29.72 14.79
N VAL A 55 -20.81 30.02 13.50
CA VAL A 55 -20.41 31.31 12.92
C VAL A 55 -21.61 32.21 12.64
N THR A 56 -22.85 31.72 12.84
CA THR A 56 -24.08 32.47 12.56
C THR A 56 -24.13 33.85 13.22
N PRO A 57 -23.64 34.06 14.45
CA PRO A 57 -23.70 35.40 15.04
C PRO A 57 -22.90 36.44 14.25
N LEU A 58 -21.80 36.04 13.60
CA LEU A 58 -20.86 36.93 12.92
C LEU A 58 -21.38 37.49 11.60
N VAL A 59 -22.40 36.87 11.01
CA VAL A 59 -22.90 37.23 9.67
C VAL A 59 -23.54 38.63 9.61
N LYS A 60 -23.86 39.21 10.78
CA LYS A 60 -24.45 40.56 10.93
C LYS A 60 -23.41 41.69 10.82
N MET A 61 -22.15 41.36 10.59
CA MET A 61 -21.04 42.30 10.55
C MET A 61 -20.80 42.81 9.13
N ASP A 62 -21.68 43.68 8.65
CA ASP A 62 -21.76 44.09 7.25
C ASP A 62 -20.53 44.89 6.73
N HIS A 63 -19.65 45.39 7.60
CA HIS A 63 -18.49 46.21 7.22
C HIS A 63 -17.16 45.44 7.19
N LEU A 64 -17.17 44.12 7.44
CA LEU A 64 -15.94 43.33 7.43
C LEU A 64 -15.41 43.12 6.01
N ASP A 65 -14.17 43.54 5.80
CA ASP A 65 -13.40 43.25 4.59
C ASP A 65 -12.54 41.99 4.77
N SER A 66 -12.10 41.71 6.01
CA SER A 66 -11.28 40.54 6.32
C SER A 66 -11.71 39.86 7.62
N LEU A 67 -11.84 38.53 7.56
CA LEU A 67 -12.30 37.69 8.65
C LEU A 67 -11.38 36.48 8.83
N ASP A 68 -10.74 36.38 10.00
CA ASP A 68 -9.92 35.23 10.37
C ASP A 68 -10.57 34.42 11.50
N LEU A 69 -11.01 33.22 11.17
CA LEU A 69 -11.62 32.25 12.08
C LEU A 69 -10.75 30.98 12.20
N SER A 70 -9.45 31.09 11.93
CA SER A 70 -8.56 29.94 11.93
C SER A 70 -8.43 29.27 13.31
N ASN A 71 -8.15 27.97 13.35
CA ASN A 71 -7.92 27.19 14.57
C ASN A 71 -9.12 27.27 15.54
N ASN A 72 -10.32 26.96 15.04
CA ASN A 72 -11.55 26.86 15.82
C ASN A 72 -12.15 25.44 15.65
N LYS A 73 -13.45 25.28 15.93
CA LYS A 73 -14.17 24.00 15.78
C LYS A 73 -15.25 24.08 14.70
N ILE A 74 -15.06 24.93 13.69
CA ILE A 74 -16.07 25.20 12.66
C ILE A 74 -16.19 23.98 11.74
N THR A 75 -17.42 23.53 11.53
CA THR A 75 -17.77 22.46 10.57
C THR A 75 -18.67 22.99 9.45
N ASN A 76 -19.56 23.94 9.78
CA ASN A 76 -20.54 24.50 8.87
C ASN A 76 -20.22 25.96 8.54
N VAL A 77 -19.93 26.24 7.27
CA VAL A 77 -19.66 27.59 6.75
C VAL A 77 -20.87 28.21 6.02
N ALA A 78 -22.01 27.51 5.95
CA ALA A 78 -23.21 27.99 5.27
C ALA A 78 -23.68 29.39 5.71
N PRO A 79 -23.64 29.79 6.99
CA PRO A 79 -24.07 31.14 7.37
C PRO A 79 -23.23 32.25 6.74
N LEU A 80 -21.96 31.99 6.39
CA LEU A 80 -21.03 33.02 5.89
C LEU A 80 -21.45 33.61 4.53
N ILE A 81 -22.36 32.97 3.79
CA ILE A 81 -22.86 33.48 2.50
C ILE A 81 -23.50 34.87 2.59
N GLU A 82 -24.01 35.24 3.77
CA GLU A 82 -24.62 36.55 3.99
C GLU A 82 -23.57 37.67 4.09
N MET A 83 -22.28 37.32 4.26
CA MET A 83 -21.18 38.28 4.41
C MET A 83 -20.67 38.79 3.06
N LYS A 84 -21.43 39.72 2.46
CA LYS A 84 -21.22 40.21 1.08
C LYS A 84 -19.96 41.04 0.83
N ASN A 85 -19.31 41.54 1.88
CA ASN A 85 -18.17 42.46 1.76
C ASN A 85 -16.82 41.81 2.11
N VAL A 86 -16.81 40.59 2.66
CA VAL A 86 -15.57 39.91 3.04
C VAL A 86 -14.81 39.52 1.78
N LYS A 87 -13.61 40.06 1.62
CA LYS A 87 -12.68 39.77 0.52
C LYS A 87 -11.64 38.72 0.92
N SER A 88 -11.12 38.82 2.15
CA SER A 88 -10.10 37.91 2.65
C SER A 88 -10.62 37.06 3.81
N LEU A 89 -10.76 35.75 3.57
CA LEU A 89 -11.35 34.80 4.51
C LEU A 89 -10.35 33.72 4.92
N TYR A 90 -10.11 33.60 6.23
CA TYR A 90 -9.21 32.61 6.80
C TYR A 90 -10.01 31.63 7.68
N LEU A 91 -10.01 30.36 7.28
CA LEU A 91 -10.74 29.26 7.90
C LEU A 91 -9.81 28.08 8.21
N SER A 92 -8.49 28.32 8.26
CA SER A 92 -7.50 27.25 8.42
C SER A 92 -7.61 26.54 9.77
N GLY A 93 -7.31 25.23 9.86
CA GLY A 93 -7.30 24.51 11.14
C GLY A 93 -8.69 24.35 11.76
N ASN A 94 -9.69 24.06 10.94
CA ASN A 94 -11.07 23.79 11.37
C ASN A 94 -11.45 22.34 11.01
N GLN A 95 -12.74 22.02 10.98
CA GLN A 95 -13.26 20.68 10.66
C GLN A 95 -14.24 20.76 9.47
N ILE A 96 -13.96 21.63 8.50
CA ILE A 96 -14.84 21.88 7.36
C ILE A 96 -14.68 20.76 6.34
N GLU A 97 -15.81 20.22 5.87
CA GLU A 97 -15.88 19.20 4.82
C GLU A 97 -16.58 19.76 3.58
N ASP A 98 -17.72 20.42 3.78
CA ASP A 98 -18.53 21.03 2.72
C ASP A 98 -18.22 22.52 2.54
N VAL A 99 -17.75 22.88 1.34
CA VAL A 99 -17.46 24.25 0.93
C VAL A 99 -18.48 24.82 -0.06
N THR A 100 -19.60 24.13 -0.29
CA THR A 100 -20.62 24.51 -1.29
C THR A 100 -21.12 25.93 -1.09
N ALA A 101 -21.34 26.32 0.16
CA ALA A 101 -21.78 27.67 0.51
C ALA A 101 -20.81 28.76 0.03
N LEU A 102 -19.49 28.50 0.09
CA LEU A 102 -18.47 29.47 -0.28
C LEU A 102 -18.53 29.83 -1.78
N ALA A 103 -19.11 28.98 -2.63
CA ALA A 103 -19.32 29.27 -4.06
C ALA A 103 -20.10 30.57 -4.32
N LYS A 104 -20.89 31.05 -3.35
CA LYS A 104 -21.67 32.29 -3.45
C LYS A 104 -20.90 33.54 -3.02
N MET A 105 -19.72 33.38 -2.43
CA MET A 105 -18.87 34.49 -1.96
C MET A 105 -17.92 34.96 -3.08
N GLU A 106 -18.48 35.34 -4.23
CA GLU A 106 -17.73 35.66 -5.45
C GLU A 106 -16.79 36.88 -5.30
N GLN A 107 -16.97 37.68 -4.25
CA GLN A 107 -16.12 38.83 -3.95
C GLN A 107 -14.76 38.48 -3.32
N LEU A 108 -14.54 37.21 -2.96
CA LEU A 108 -13.29 36.78 -2.30
C LEU A 108 -12.08 36.96 -3.23
N ASP A 109 -11.03 37.59 -2.70
CA ASP A 109 -9.70 37.70 -3.33
C ASP A 109 -8.69 36.71 -2.74
N TYR A 110 -8.85 36.41 -1.46
CA TYR A 110 -7.96 35.56 -0.67
C TYR A 110 -8.78 34.56 0.14
N LEU A 111 -8.49 33.27 -0.04
CA LEU A 111 -9.14 32.20 0.69
C LEU A 111 -8.14 31.22 1.27
N ASN A 112 -8.19 31.05 2.60
CA ASN A 112 -7.39 30.06 3.30
C ASN A 112 -8.28 29.00 3.96
N LEU A 113 -8.24 27.78 3.40
CA LEU A 113 -8.97 26.59 3.85
C LEU A 113 -8.03 25.47 4.31
N ALA A 114 -6.77 25.78 4.62
CA ALA A 114 -5.78 24.78 4.99
C ALA A 114 -6.14 24.02 6.28
N ASN A 115 -5.72 22.77 6.44
CA ASN A 115 -5.93 21.93 7.62
C ASN A 115 -7.42 21.80 7.96
N ASN A 116 -8.20 21.31 7.01
CA ASN A 116 -9.61 20.97 7.14
C ASN A 116 -9.81 19.51 6.70
N LYS A 117 -11.03 19.11 6.33
CA LYS A 117 -11.37 17.75 5.88
C LYS A 117 -11.98 17.76 4.47
N ILE A 118 -11.61 18.75 3.66
CA ILE A 118 -12.20 18.95 2.32
C ILE A 118 -11.70 17.85 1.38
N THR A 119 -12.63 17.24 0.64
CA THR A 119 -12.34 16.28 -0.44
C THR A 119 -12.79 16.83 -1.80
N ASN A 120 -13.94 17.51 -1.83
CA ASN A 120 -14.55 18.05 -3.05
C ASN A 120 -14.35 19.57 -3.14
N VAL A 121 -13.61 20.01 -4.15
CA VAL A 121 -13.37 21.43 -4.45
C VAL A 121 -14.20 21.97 -5.60
N ALA A 122 -15.08 21.16 -6.20
CA ALA A 122 -15.92 21.58 -7.33
C ALA A 122 -16.69 22.89 -7.10
N PRO A 123 -17.28 23.14 -5.91
CA PRO A 123 -17.99 24.40 -5.67
C PRO A 123 -17.10 25.64 -5.77
N LEU A 124 -15.80 25.52 -5.51
CA LEU A 124 -14.88 26.66 -5.51
C LEU A 124 -14.63 27.22 -6.92
N SER A 125 -14.96 26.47 -7.98
CA SER A 125 -14.85 26.91 -9.38
C SER A 125 -15.63 28.21 -9.69
N ALA A 126 -16.61 28.57 -8.87
CA ALA A 126 -17.40 29.80 -9.00
C ALA A 126 -16.66 31.08 -8.54
N LEU A 127 -15.54 30.96 -7.81
CA LEU A 127 -14.83 32.08 -7.20
C LEU A 127 -13.97 32.87 -8.20
N LYS A 128 -14.63 33.63 -9.08
CA LYS A 128 -14.01 34.30 -10.23
C LYS A 128 -13.00 35.41 -9.91
N ASN A 129 -12.86 35.82 -8.65
CA ASN A 129 -11.94 36.89 -8.24
C ASN A 129 -10.81 36.41 -7.32
N VAL A 130 -10.78 35.11 -6.97
CA VAL A 130 -9.80 34.60 -6.00
C VAL A 130 -8.44 34.46 -6.68
N THR A 131 -7.43 35.18 -6.18
CA THR A 131 -6.07 35.15 -6.71
C THR A 131 -5.14 34.31 -5.84
N TYR A 132 -5.45 34.21 -4.54
CA TYR A 132 -4.72 33.36 -3.60
C TYR A 132 -5.65 32.31 -2.99
N LEU A 133 -5.29 31.03 -3.14
CA LEU A 133 -6.01 29.92 -2.54
C LEU A 133 -5.04 28.94 -1.88
N THR A 134 -5.25 28.68 -0.59
CA THR A 134 -4.58 27.57 0.10
C THR A 134 -5.58 26.54 0.60
N LEU A 135 -5.32 25.30 0.23
CA LEU A 135 -6.06 24.08 0.54
C LEU A 135 -5.13 23.04 1.16
N ALA A 136 -3.97 23.45 1.68
CA ALA A 136 -2.98 22.54 2.25
C ALA A 136 -3.55 21.69 3.40
N GLY A 137 -3.13 20.45 3.59
CA GLY A 137 -3.59 19.61 4.71
C GLY A 137 -5.08 19.27 4.63
N ASN A 138 -5.54 18.88 3.44
CA ASN A 138 -6.90 18.38 3.21
C ASN A 138 -6.82 16.96 2.60
N GLN A 139 -7.91 16.46 2.00
CA GLN A 139 -8.00 15.13 1.42
C GLN A 139 -8.39 15.18 -0.06
N ILE A 140 -7.88 16.18 -0.79
CA ILE A 140 -8.27 16.47 -2.17
C ILE A 140 -7.49 15.57 -3.14
N GLU A 141 -8.21 14.95 -4.07
CA GLU A 141 -7.66 14.11 -5.14
C GLU A 141 -7.79 14.81 -6.51
N ASP A 142 -8.99 15.32 -6.82
CA ASP A 142 -9.28 16.02 -8.07
C ASP A 142 -9.21 17.55 -7.89
N ILE A 143 -8.31 18.18 -8.64
CA ILE A 143 -8.09 19.64 -8.66
C ILE A 143 -8.55 20.31 -9.96
N LYS A 144 -9.09 19.55 -10.92
CA LYS A 144 -9.58 20.09 -12.21
C LYS A 144 -10.59 21.24 -12.05
N PRO A 145 -11.51 21.23 -11.06
CA PRO A 145 -12.41 22.35 -10.87
C PRO A 145 -11.73 23.69 -10.56
N LEU A 146 -10.46 23.68 -10.13
CA LEU A 146 -9.72 24.89 -9.80
C LEU A 146 -9.09 25.57 -11.03
N TYR A 147 -9.01 24.89 -12.18
CA TYR A 147 -8.24 25.37 -13.33
C TYR A 147 -8.82 26.62 -14.00
N SER A 148 -10.10 26.90 -13.80
CA SER A 148 -10.76 28.10 -14.31
C SER A 148 -10.55 29.35 -13.45
N LEU A 149 -9.96 29.20 -12.27
CA LEU A 149 -9.77 30.31 -11.33
C LEU A 149 -8.58 31.19 -11.74
N PRO A 150 -8.65 32.51 -11.52
CA PRO A 150 -7.57 33.45 -11.85
C PRO A 150 -6.47 33.44 -10.76
N LEU A 151 -6.04 32.25 -10.33
CA LEU A 151 -5.07 32.09 -9.27
C LEU A 151 -3.67 32.50 -9.73
N THR A 152 -3.02 33.35 -8.94
CA THR A 152 -1.57 33.60 -9.00
C THR A 152 -0.82 32.66 -8.06
N ASP A 153 -1.47 32.27 -6.96
CA ASP A 153 -0.87 31.49 -5.88
C ASP A 153 -1.81 30.34 -5.49
N LEU A 154 -1.33 29.11 -5.63
CA LEU A 154 -2.07 27.90 -5.25
C LEU A 154 -1.23 27.00 -4.35
N VAL A 155 -1.75 26.73 -3.16
CA VAL A 155 -1.12 25.84 -2.18
C VAL A 155 -2.00 24.62 -1.93
N LEU A 156 -1.51 23.46 -2.35
CA LEU A 156 -2.15 22.14 -2.29
C LEU A 156 -1.31 21.12 -1.49
N THR A 157 -0.32 21.59 -0.73
CA THR A 157 0.61 20.72 0.02
C THR A 157 -0.12 19.82 1.01
N ARG A 158 0.26 18.54 1.16
CA ARG A 158 -0.43 17.55 2.04
C ARG A 158 -1.89 17.33 1.61
N ASN A 159 -2.07 16.81 0.41
CA ASN A 159 -3.34 16.30 -0.12
C ASN A 159 -3.11 14.90 -0.72
N LYS A 160 -3.96 14.46 -1.65
CA LYS A 160 -3.87 13.17 -2.33
C LYS A 160 -3.84 13.34 -3.87
N VAL A 161 -3.32 14.47 -4.34
CA VAL A 161 -3.29 14.79 -5.77
C VAL A 161 -2.32 13.88 -6.49
N LYS A 162 -2.73 13.33 -7.64
CA LYS A 162 -1.92 12.46 -8.51
C LYS A 162 -1.84 12.98 -9.93
N ASP A 163 -2.99 13.44 -10.43
CA ASP A 163 -3.20 13.83 -11.82
C ASP A 163 -3.13 15.36 -11.95
N LEU A 164 -2.17 15.84 -12.74
CA LEU A 164 -2.01 17.25 -13.10
C LEU A 164 -2.54 17.57 -14.50
N SER A 165 -3.17 16.61 -15.19
CA SER A 165 -3.68 16.83 -16.54
C SER A 165 -4.63 18.03 -16.59
N GLY A 166 -4.40 18.93 -17.54
CA GLY A 166 -5.19 20.16 -17.72
C GLY A 166 -4.73 21.36 -16.89
N ILE A 167 -3.80 21.20 -15.94
CA ILE A 167 -3.32 22.31 -15.08
C ILE A 167 -2.73 23.47 -15.88
N GLU A 168 -2.26 23.21 -17.11
CA GLU A 168 -1.73 24.25 -18.00
C GLU A 168 -2.77 25.31 -18.39
N GLN A 169 -4.05 25.08 -18.12
CA GLN A 169 -5.13 26.07 -18.28
C GLN A 169 -4.98 27.25 -17.32
N MET A 170 -4.29 27.08 -16.18
CA MET A 170 -4.06 28.12 -15.17
C MET A 170 -3.00 29.14 -15.63
N LYS A 171 -3.35 30.00 -16.60
CA LYS A 171 -2.41 30.91 -17.28
C LYS A 171 -1.80 32.00 -16.40
N GLN A 172 -2.39 32.29 -15.25
CA GLN A 172 -1.94 33.34 -14.32
C GLN A 172 -1.13 32.79 -13.14
N LEU A 173 -1.03 31.46 -13.00
CA LEU A 173 -0.40 30.85 -11.84
C LEU A 173 1.11 31.06 -11.86
N GLU A 174 1.62 31.79 -10.87
CA GLU A 174 3.04 32.10 -10.70
C GLU A 174 3.68 31.23 -9.60
N GLU A 175 2.90 30.85 -8.59
CA GLU A 175 3.38 30.07 -7.43
C GLU A 175 2.52 28.83 -7.20
N LEU A 176 3.15 27.65 -7.28
CA LEU A 176 2.49 26.36 -7.04
C LEU A 176 3.21 25.57 -5.96
N TRP A 177 2.50 25.28 -4.87
CA TRP A 177 2.99 24.51 -3.73
C TRP A 177 2.21 23.22 -3.57
N ILE A 178 2.73 22.11 -4.08
CA ILE A 178 2.01 20.83 -4.18
C ILE A 178 2.84 19.65 -3.65
N GLY A 179 3.68 19.91 -2.65
CA GLY A 179 4.44 18.87 -1.95
C GLY A 179 3.57 17.94 -1.10
N LYS A 180 4.11 16.79 -0.67
CA LYS A 180 3.39 15.78 0.13
C LYS A 180 2.07 15.35 -0.53
N ASN A 181 2.16 14.96 -1.79
CA ASN A 181 1.09 14.38 -2.61
C ASN A 181 1.61 13.05 -3.23
N GLU A 182 0.92 12.51 -4.23
CA GLU A 182 1.23 11.22 -4.86
C GLU A 182 1.52 11.43 -6.37
N ILE A 183 2.22 12.53 -6.72
CA ILE A 183 2.47 12.96 -8.12
C ILE A 183 3.68 12.23 -8.70
N LYS A 184 3.51 11.67 -9.91
CA LYS A 184 4.55 10.98 -10.69
C LYS A 184 4.90 11.67 -12.00
N ASP A 185 3.90 12.29 -12.62
CA ASP A 185 4.02 12.91 -13.95
C ASP A 185 3.85 14.43 -13.85
N VAL A 186 4.90 15.14 -14.26
CA VAL A 186 4.94 16.61 -14.35
C VAL A 186 4.89 17.12 -15.79
N THR A 187 4.64 16.25 -16.77
CA THR A 187 4.48 16.62 -18.18
C THR A 187 3.48 17.76 -18.40
N PRO A 188 2.31 17.79 -17.72
CA PRO A 188 1.37 18.90 -17.86
C PRO A 188 1.96 20.28 -17.51
N LEU A 189 2.96 20.34 -16.63
CA LEU A 189 3.60 21.60 -16.22
C LEU A 189 4.48 22.21 -17.32
N SER A 190 4.92 21.45 -18.32
CA SER A 190 5.88 21.89 -19.35
C SER A 190 5.47 23.16 -20.12
N LYS A 191 4.18 23.49 -20.16
CA LYS A 191 3.65 24.69 -20.84
C LYS A 191 3.47 25.89 -19.92
N MET A 192 3.64 25.73 -18.61
CA MET A 192 3.39 26.77 -17.59
C MET A 192 4.59 27.70 -17.39
N THR A 193 5.12 28.25 -18.49
CA THR A 193 6.34 29.08 -18.50
C THR A 193 6.25 30.37 -17.69
N GLN A 194 5.06 30.76 -17.25
CA GLN A 194 4.83 31.88 -16.34
C GLN A 194 5.22 31.59 -14.87
N LEU A 195 5.36 30.31 -14.50
CA LEU A 195 5.69 29.92 -13.12
C LEU A 195 7.02 30.53 -12.67
N LYS A 196 7.02 31.09 -11.47
CA LYS A 196 8.18 31.66 -10.77
C LYS A 196 8.62 30.77 -9.61
N GLN A 197 7.67 30.14 -8.91
CA GLN A 197 7.96 29.25 -7.78
C GLN A 197 7.22 27.92 -7.95
N LEU A 198 7.96 26.82 -7.86
CA LEU A 198 7.42 25.47 -7.94
C LEU A 198 7.97 24.62 -6.80
N HIS A 199 7.09 24.20 -5.91
CA HIS A 199 7.42 23.33 -4.77
C HIS A 199 6.69 22.00 -4.91
N LEU A 200 7.46 20.95 -5.15
CA LEU A 200 7.04 19.55 -5.33
C LEU A 200 7.68 18.58 -4.32
N PRO A 201 8.07 18.97 -3.09
CA PRO A 201 8.81 18.06 -2.23
C PRO A 201 7.92 16.91 -1.74
N ASN A 202 8.49 15.73 -1.46
CA ASN A 202 7.75 14.56 -0.98
C ASN A 202 6.63 14.15 -1.96
N ASN A 203 7.02 13.82 -3.18
CA ASN A 203 6.18 13.19 -4.21
C ASN A 203 6.92 11.94 -4.73
N GLU A 204 6.55 11.42 -5.90
CA GLU A 204 7.13 10.20 -6.47
C GLU A 204 7.82 10.47 -7.83
N LEU A 205 8.44 11.64 -7.99
CA LEU A 205 9.04 12.07 -9.27
C LEU A 205 10.36 11.34 -9.56
N LYS A 206 10.51 10.89 -10.81
CA LYS A 206 11.77 10.33 -11.36
C LYS A 206 12.29 11.15 -12.53
N ASP A 207 11.40 11.47 -13.46
CA ASP A 207 11.71 12.28 -14.64
C ASP A 207 11.24 13.72 -14.45
N ILE A 208 12.18 14.66 -14.56
CA ILE A 208 11.93 16.11 -14.50
C ILE A 208 12.24 16.81 -15.83
N THR A 209 12.47 16.07 -16.91
CA THR A 209 12.68 16.61 -18.26
C THR A 209 11.62 17.64 -18.66
N PRO A 210 10.31 17.44 -18.36
CA PRO A 210 9.28 18.41 -18.69
C PRO A 210 9.46 19.79 -18.03
N LEU A 211 10.20 19.89 -16.91
CA LEU A 211 10.42 21.15 -16.20
C LEU A 211 11.48 22.05 -16.86
N SER A 212 12.27 21.52 -17.80
CA SER A 212 13.37 22.26 -18.47
C SER A 212 12.90 23.48 -19.28
N SER A 213 11.62 23.52 -19.67
CA SER A 213 11.00 24.65 -20.38
C SER A 213 10.61 25.81 -19.47
N LEU A 214 10.61 25.62 -18.15
CA LEU A 214 10.16 26.61 -17.16
C LEU A 214 11.24 27.66 -16.85
N VAL A 215 11.79 28.28 -17.90
CA VAL A 215 12.95 29.17 -17.87
C VAL A 215 12.78 30.45 -17.02
N ASN A 216 11.55 30.74 -16.57
CA ASN A 216 11.26 31.84 -15.66
C ASN A 216 11.27 31.46 -14.17
N LEU A 217 11.44 30.18 -13.84
CA LEU A 217 11.52 29.73 -12.46
C LEU A 217 12.66 30.41 -11.71
N GLN A 218 12.33 30.89 -10.52
CA GLN A 218 13.23 31.50 -9.54
C GLN A 218 13.46 30.56 -8.37
N LYS A 219 12.44 29.78 -7.96
CA LYS A 219 12.57 28.77 -6.92
C LYS A 219 12.02 27.43 -7.39
N LEU A 220 12.83 26.39 -7.24
CA LEU A 220 12.44 25.02 -7.53
C LEU A 220 12.84 24.12 -6.35
N ASP A 221 11.85 23.49 -5.75
CA ASP A 221 12.03 22.56 -4.64
C ASP A 221 11.48 21.18 -5.02
N LEU A 222 12.39 20.20 -5.11
CA LEU A 222 12.14 18.82 -5.51
C LEU A 222 12.63 17.84 -4.42
N GLU A 223 12.74 18.29 -3.17
CA GLU A 223 13.17 17.45 -2.05
C GLU A 223 12.35 16.16 -1.92
N ALA A 224 12.97 15.06 -1.48
CA ALA A 224 12.30 13.80 -1.18
C ALA A 224 11.47 13.26 -2.36
N ASN A 225 12.15 13.02 -3.49
CA ASN A 225 11.63 12.34 -4.67
C ASN A 225 12.62 11.21 -5.07
N TYR A 226 12.52 10.67 -6.28
CA TYR A 226 13.37 9.59 -6.80
C TYR A 226 14.21 10.05 -8.01
N ILE A 227 14.61 11.33 -8.03
CA ILE A 227 15.30 11.94 -9.17
C ILE A 227 16.77 11.54 -9.15
N SER A 228 17.34 11.21 -10.31
CA SER A 228 18.76 10.86 -10.46
C SER A 228 19.52 11.74 -11.47
N ASP A 229 18.81 12.44 -12.37
CA ASP A 229 19.39 13.31 -13.41
C ASP A 229 19.04 14.79 -13.18
N LEU A 230 20.08 15.62 -13.09
CA LEU A 230 19.96 17.08 -12.94
C LEU A 230 20.05 17.85 -14.26
N THR A 231 20.31 17.18 -15.38
CA THR A 231 20.46 17.81 -16.70
C THR A 231 19.29 18.73 -17.06
N PRO A 232 18.02 18.36 -16.81
CA PRO A 232 16.88 19.24 -17.10
C PRO A 232 16.91 20.59 -16.38
N ALA A 233 17.52 20.67 -15.18
CA ALA A 233 17.59 21.90 -14.40
C ALA A 233 18.65 22.90 -14.92
N SER A 234 19.65 22.43 -15.67
CA SER A 234 20.81 23.24 -16.13
C SER A 234 20.43 24.49 -16.95
N ASN A 235 19.27 24.48 -17.61
CA ASN A 235 18.77 25.59 -18.43
C ASN A 235 17.97 26.65 -17.65
N LEU A 236 17.68 26.41 -16.37
CA LEU A 236 16.84 27.28 -15.53
C LEU A 236 17.66 28.43 -14.91
N LYS A 237 18.19 29.31 -15.77
CA LYS A 237 19.18 30.34 -15.43
C LYS A 237 18.68 31.45 -14.48
N LYS A 238 17.37 31.54 -14.23
CA LYS A 238 16.78 32.52 -13.30
C LYS A 238 16.61 31.99 -11.88
N LEU A 239 16.99 30.73 -11.61
CA LEU A 239 16.93 30.16 -10.28
C LEU A 239 17.80 30.95 -9.31
N VAL A 240 17.23 31.25 -8.15
CA VAL A 240 17.92 31.73 -6.95
C VAL A 240 17.92 30.66 -5.85
N PHE A 241 17.02 29.68 -5.93
CA PHE A 241 16.91 28.56 -5.00
C PHE A 241 16.60 27.27 -5.77
N LEU A 242 17.40 26.23 -5.54
CA LEU A 242 17.23 24.89 -6.09
C LEU A 242 17.48 23.83 -5.02
N SER A 243 16.48 22.99 -4.73
CA SER A 243 16.61 21.89 -3.78
C SER A 243 16.33 20.55 -4.44
N PHE A 244 17.25 19.61 -4.24
CA PHE A 244 17.14 18.19 -4.58
C PHE A 244 17.47 17.31 -3.36
N VAL A 245 17.28 17.83 -2.15
CA VAL A 245 17.55 17.08 -0.91
C VAL A 245 16.83 15.72 -0.93
N ALA A 246 17.45 14.66 -0.43
CA ALA A 246 16.82 13.34 -0.32
C ALA A 246 16.28 12.77 -1.65
N ASN A 247 17.11 12.77 -2.69
CA ASN A 247 16.85 12.11 -3.99
C ASN A 247 17.91 11.01 -4.25
N GLU A 248 18.05 10.57 -5.50
CA GLU A 248 19.00 9.55 -5.94
C GLU A 248 20.14 10.14 -6.82
N ILE A 249 20.48 11.41 -6.60
CA ILE A 249 21.46 12.13 -7.42
C ILE A 249 22.87 11.56 -7.24
N ARG A 250 23.53 11.33 -8.37
CA ARG A 250 24.90 10.79 -8.47
C ARG A 250 25.90 11.78 -9.06
N ASP A 251 25.42 12.79 -9.78
CA ASP A 251 26.23 13.75 -10.53
C ASP A 251 25.61 15.14 -10.46
N VAL A 252 26.37 16.10 -9.93
CA VAL A 252 25.95 17.51 -9.79
C VAL A 252 26.56 18.43 -10.84
N ARG A 253 27.41 17.92 -11.75
CA ARG A 253 28.03 18.71 -12.82
C ARG A 253 27.04 19.51 -13.67
N PRO A 254 25.84 19.01 -14.01
CA PRO A 254 24.88 19.78 -14.81
C PRO A 254 24.45 21.10 -14.21
N VAL A 255 24.55 21.28 -12.88
CA VAL A 255 24.08 22.49 -12.17
C VAL A 255 25.22 23.33 -11.57
N ILE A 256 26.50 23.00 -11.85
CA ILE A 256 27.65 23.76 -11.35
C ILE A 256 27.56 25.23 -11.77
N GLU A 257 27.24 25.51 -13.02
CA GLU A 257 27.18 26.91 -13.50
C GLU A 257 26.07 27.71 -12.80
N LEU A 258 24.97 27.07 -12.40
CA LEU A 258 23.88 27.73 -11.67
C LEU A 258 24.30 28.11 -10.24
N SER A 259 25.26 27.41 -9.63
CA SER A 259 25.71 27.70 -8.27
C SER A 259 26.36 29.08 -8.11
N LYS A 260 26.76 29.71 -9.23
CA LYS A 260 27.28 31.09 -9.23
C LYS A 260 26.22 32.12 -8.87
N THR A 261 24.95 31.81 -9.07
CA THR A 261 23.82 32.76 -8.87
C THR A 261 22.69 32.19 -8.01
N ALA A 262 22.66 30.88 -7.78
CA ALA A 262 21.61 30.19 -7.04
C ALA A 262 22.17 29.50 -5.79
N TYR A 263 21.38 29.48 -4.71
CA TYR A 263 21.57 28.52 -3.63
C TYR A 263 21.11 27.14 -4.11
N ILE A 264 22.02 26.16 -4.08
CA ILE A 264 21.74 24.79 -4.53
C ILE A 264 22.00 23.81 -3.39
N ASN A 265 20.98 23.06 -2.99
CA ASN A 265 21.08 22.03 -1.97
C ASN A 265 20.80 20.63 -2.56
N VAL A 266 21.79 19.73 -2.46
CA VAL A 266 21.73 18.35 -2.97
C VAL A 266 22.17 17.36 -1.88
N GLN A 267 21.82 17.65 -0.62
CA GLN A 267 22.20 16.83 0.53
C GLN A 267 21.32 15.59 0.70
N ASN A 268 21.78 14.65 1.53
CA ASN A 268 21.02 13.48 1.99
C ASN A 268 20.53 12.54 0.88
N GLN A 269 21.28 12.41 -0.21
CA GLN A 269 20.91 11.48 -1.29
C GLN A 269 20.92 10.03 -0.81
N LYS A 270 20.05 9.20 -1.36
CA LYS A 270 20.01 7.75 -1.16
C LYS A 270 20.12 7.07 -2.51
N VAL A 271 21.26 6.42 -2.75
CA VAL A 271 21.53 5.75 -4.01
C VAL A 271 21.49 4.25 -3.80
N PHE A 272 20.63 3.56 -4.54
CA PHE A 272 20.55 2.10 -4.51
C PHE A 272 21.35 1.50 -5.66
N LEU A 273 22.13 0.47 -5.34
CA LEU A 273 22.87 -0.34 -6.31
C LEU A 273 22.25 -1.73 -6.43
N GLU A 274 22.33 -2.28 -7.64
CA GLU A 274 21.98 -3.68 -7.93
C GLU A 274 22.83 -4.64 -7.11
N GLU A 275 22.25 -5.76 -6.69
CA GLU A 275 22.92 -6.78 -5.87
C GLU A 275 24.30 -7.21 -6.42
N THR A 276 25.23 -7.49 -5.51
CA THR A 276 26.59 -7.96 -5.84
C THR A 276 27.02 -9.11 -4.95
N GLU A 277 28.08 -9.82 -5.32
CA GLU A 277 28.62 -10.93 -4.54
C GLU A 277 29.73 -10.48 -3.57
N VAL A 278 29.94 -11.25 -2.51
CA VAL A 278 31.06 -11.08 -1.59
C VAL A 278 32.37 -11.09 -2.40
N ASN A 279 33.25 -10.15 -2.05
CA ASN A 279 34.53 -9.89 -2.69
C ASN A 279 34.47 -9.40 -4.15
N LYS A 280 33.29 -9.18 -4.73
CA LYS A 280 33.15 -8.55 -6.05
C LYS A 280 33.35 -7.05 -5.96
N GLU A 281 34.17 -6.51 -6.87
CA GLU A 281 34.40 -5.06 -6.96
C GLU A 281 33.24 -4.38 -7.69
N VAL A 282 32.70 -3.33 -7.07
CA VAL A 282 31.64 -2.49 -7.64
C VAL A 282 32.12 -1.05 -7.70
N LYS A 283 32.17 -0.46 -8.89
CA LYS A 283 32.59 0.94 -9.07
C LYS A 283 31.65 1.88 -8.32
N VAL A 284 32.23 2.87 -7.65
CA VAL A 284 31.46 3.92 -6.96
C VAL A 284 30.79 4.80 -8.01
N PRO A 285 29.45 4.93 -8.00
CA PRO A 285 28.72 5.65 -9.04
C PRO A 285 28.54 7.13 -8.69
N ILE A 286 29.49 7.74 -7.98
CA ILE A 286 29.41 9.13 -7.48
C ILE A 286 30.53 9.91 -8.14
N TYR A 287 30.21 11.08 -8.70
CA TYR A 287 31.15 11.86 -9.51
C TYR A 287 31.54 13.18 -8.84
N GLU A 288 32.83 13.52 -8.95
CA GLU A 288 33.43 14.77 -8.50
C GLU A 288 33.29 15.86 -9.58
N LYS A 289 33.70 17.09 -9.26
CA LYS A 289 33.60 18.24 -10.18
C LYS A 289 34.37 18.08 -11.49
N ASP A 290 35.45 17.31 -11.51
CA ASP A 290 36.24 17.00 -12.71
C ASP A 290 35.70 15.78 -13.48
N GLY A 291 34.61 15.18 -13.01
CA GLY A 291 33.98 14.02 -13.60
C GLY A 291 34.60 12.67 -13.24
N LYS A 292 35.64 12.66 -12.41
CA LYS A 292 36.20 11.40 -11.89
C LYS A 292 35.30 10.83 -10.79
N ILE A 293 35.46 9.54 -10.54
CA ILE A 293 34.78 8.85 -9.44
C ILE A 293 35.25 9.42 -8.11
N SER A 294 34.32 9.61 -7.18
CA SER A 294 34.62 10.14 -5.86
C SER A 294 35.51 9.21 -5.07
N THR A 295 36.65 9.75 -4.62
CA THR A 295 37.56 9.11 -3.67
C THR A 295 37.24 9.49 -2.23
N LYS A 296 36.22 10.32 -2.00
CA LYS A 296 35.89 10.93 -0.70
C LYS A 296 34.68 10.25 -0.04
N ILE A 297 34.74 8.93 0.03
CA ILE A 297 33.71 8.10 0.64
C ILE A 297 34.12 7.61 2.04
N ARG A 298 33.14 7.23 2.85
CA ARG A 298 33.33 6.59 4.15
C ARG A 298 32.46 5.34 4.24
N LEU A 299 33.11 4.19 4.33
CA LEU A 299 32.44 2.90 4.51
C LEU A 299 31.80 2.86 5.92
N LYS A 300 30.55 2.40 5.99
CA LYS A 300 29.80 2.19 7.24
C LYS A 300 29.53 0.72 7.53
N GLY A 301 29.44 -0.12 6.50
CA GLY A 301 29.30 -1.57 6.64
C GLY A 301 30.60 -2.26 7.07
N GLU A 302 30.46 -3.44 7.70
CA GLU A 302 31.60 -4.30 8.03
C GLU A 302 32.19 -4.97 6.78
N GLY A 303 33.49 -5.25 6.80
CA GLY A 303 34.19 -5.96 5.72
C GLY A 303 34.38 -5.15 4.43
N GLY A 304 34.13 -3.84 4.46
CA GLY A 304 34.31 -2.97 3.29
C GLY A 304 35.76 -2.58 3.05
N THR A 305 36.18 -2.62 1.79
CA THR A 305 37.43 -2.01 1.29
C THR A 305 37.13 -1.12 0.10
N TYR A 306 37.90 -0.05 -0.07
CA TYR A 306 37.81 0.85 -1.21
C TYR A 306 39.19 0.99 -1.85
N SER A 307 39.29 0.61 -3.12
CA SER A 307 40.51 0.69 -3.92
C SER A 307 40.15 0.75 -5.40
N ASN A 308 40.97 1.41 -6.23
CA ASN A 308 40.77 1.50 -7.68
C ASN A 308 39.36 1.97 -8.09
N ASP A 309 38.85 3.01 -7.42
CA ASP A 309 37.51 3.59 -7.64
C ASP A 309 36.34 2.62 -7.39
N ALA A 310 36.59 1.47 -6.77
CA ALA A 310 35.61 0.45 -6.49
C ALA A 310 35.53 0.13 -4.99
N VAL A 311 34.31 -0.17 -4.54
CA VAL A 311 34.06 -0.77 -3.24
C VAL A 311 33.99 -2.29 -3.37
N LYS A 312 34.51 -2.98 -2.37
CA LYS A 312 34.45 -4.44 -2.25
C LYS A 312 34.08 -4.80 -0.82
N TRP A 313 33.15 -5.75 -0.67
CA TRP A 313 32.63 -6.16 0.62
C TRP A 313 32.96 -7.63 0.88
N SER A 314 33.66 -7.92 1.98
CA SER A 314 34.06 -9.28 2.36
C SER A 314 33.00 -10.02 3.19
N THR A 315 31.85 -9.39 3.46
CA THR A 315 30.76 -9.96 4.24
C THR A 315 29.42 -9.73 3.53
N PRO A 316 28.45 -10.65 3.65
CA PRO A 316 27.12 -10.48 3.03
C PRO A 316 26.23 -9.51 3.83
N GLY A 317 25.04 -9.22 3.29
CA GLY A 317 24.03 -8.33 3.84
C GLY A 317 24.00 -6.94 3.21
N GLU A 318 23.11 -6.08 3.69
CA GLU A 318 23.04 -4.68 3.27
C GLU A 318 24.31 -3.92 3.70
N LYS A 319 24.98 -3.30 2.74
CA LYS A 319 26.17 -2.49 2.96
C LYS A 319 25.90 -1.05 2.59
N VAL A 320 26.45 -0.17 3.42
CA VAL A 320 26.28 1.27 3.27
C VAL A 320 27.64 1.94 3.26
N TYR A 321 27.80 2.91 2.37
CA TYR A 321 28.88 3.89 2.44
C TYR A 321 28.35 5.29 2.17
N GLU A 322 28.94 6.28 2.84
CA GLU A 322 28.59 7.68 2.72
C GLU A 322 29.56 8.40 1.77
N PHE A 323 29.09 9.41 1.07
CA PHE A 323 29.91 10.31 0.26
C PHE A 323 29.70 11.78 0.67
N GLY A 324 30.60 12.65 0.24
CA GLY A 324 30.55 14.08 0.63
C GLY A 324 31.07 14.35 2.05
N VAL A 325 31.84 13.44 2.64
CA VAL A 325 32.41 13.56 3.99
C VAL A 325 33.42 14.71 4.10
N LYS A 326 34.10 15.00 2.99
CA LYS A 326 34.78 16.27 2.75
C LYS A 326 34.14 16.86 1.50
N ASP A 327 33.46 18.00 1.65
CA ASP A 327 32.67 18.60 0.59
C ASP A 327 33.55 18.87 -0.66
N PRO A 328 33.35 18.13 -1.76
CA PRO A 328 34.15 18.29 -2.97
C PRO A 328 33.79 19.54 -3.78
N PHE A 329 32.69 20.19 -3.43
CA PHE A 329 32.10 21.33 -4.09
C PHE A 329 32.03 22.55 -3.15
N ALA A 330 32.81 22.54 -2.07
CA ALA A 330 32.87 23.65 -1.11
C ALA A 330 33.18 25.01 -1.77
N ASP A 331 33.96 25.01 -2.86
CA ASP A 331 34.28 26.21 -3.64
C ASP A 331 33.13 26.70 -4.53
N THR A 332 32.16 25.84 -4.83
CA THR A 332 30.96 26.18 -5.61
C THR A 332 29.75 26.50 -4.72
N GLY A 333 29.79 26.16 -3.43
CA GLY A 333 28.65 26.31 -2.52
C GLY A 333 27.54 25.28 -2.72
N ILE A 334 27.80 24.20 -3.48
CA ILE A 334 26.86 23.07 -3.63
C ILE A 334 27.17 22.06 -2.54
N PHE A 335 26.20 21.79 -1.67
CA PHE A 335 26.34 20.72 -0.68
C PHE A 335 25.85 19.40 -1.26
N PHE A 336 26.78 18.52 -1.63
CA PHE A 336 26.48 17.21 -2.22
C PHE A 336 26.91 16.07 -1.28
N THR A 337 25.93 15.47 -0.61
CA THR A 337 26.15 14.43 0.39
C THR A 337 25.08 13.34 0.29
N GLY A 338 25.39 12.15 0.76
CA GLY A 338 24.43 11.06 0.79
C GLY A 338 25.04 9.73 1.16
N SER A 339 24.21 8.70 1.01
CA SER A 339 24.56 7.30 1.26
C SER A 339 24.27 6.46 0.03
N VAL A 340 25.15 5.52 -0.24
CA VAL A 340 24.95 4.45 -1.22
C VAL A 340 24.68 3.15 -0.48
N ILE A 341 23.64 2.44 -0.91
CA ILE A 341 23.15 1.20 -0.31
C ILE A 341 23.31 0.08 -1.35
N GLN A 342 23.92 -1.03 -0.94
CA GLN A 342 24.28 -2.16 -1.78
C GLN A 342 23.96 -3.45 -1.04
N ASN A 343 23.10 -4.31 -1.60
CA ASN A 343 22.95 -5.67 -1.07
C ASN A 343 24.12 -6.55 -1.53
N VAL A 344 24.74 -7.29 -0.61
CA VAL A 344 25.86 -8.20 -0.91
C VAL A 344 25.48 -9.63 -0.53
N VAL A 345 25.59 -10.57 -1.48
CA VAL A 345 25.27 -12.00 -1.27
C VAL A 345 26.52 -12.86 -1.26
N GLU A 346 26.48 -14.03 -0.61
CA GLU A 346 27.62 -14.94 -0.57
C GLU A 346 28.04 -15.41 -1.99
N SER A 347 29.35 -15.49 -2.24
CA SER A 347 29.88 -15.96 -3.53
C SER A 347 29.55 -17.44 -3.75
N LYS A 348 28.94 -17.79 -4.87
CA LYS A 348 28.75 -19.19 -5.27
C LYS A 348 30.07 -19.73 -5.85
N ALA A 349 30.93 -20.31 -5.01
CA ALA A 349 32.16 -20.98 -5.49
C ALA A 349 31.97 -22.52 -5.55
N ASP A 350 32.03 -23.02 -6.78
CA ASP A 350 32.27 -24.38 -7.29
C ASP A 350 32.25 -25.58 -6.33
N ASN A 351 31.16 -26.35 -6.40
CA ASN A 351 31.18 -27.81 -6.22
C ASN A 351 31.17 -28.47 -7.61
N THR A 352 32.24 -28.30 -8.37
CA THR A 352 32.52 -29.16 -9.53
C THR A 352 33.36 -30.36 -9.08
N SER A 353 32.71 -31.52 -8.89
CA SER A 353 33.28 -32.78 -9.34
C SER A 353 32.20 -33.86 -9.53
N LYS A 354 32.16 -34.37 -10.76
CA LYS A 354 31.55 -35.60 -11.30
C LYS A 354 30.16 -35.49 -11.95
N GLU A 355 30.26 -35.40 -13.27
CA GLU A 355 29.40 -35.91 -14.37
C GLU A 355 28.48 -37.07 -13.94
N ASP A 356 27.23 -37.15 -14.40
CA ASP A 356 26.95 -37.51 -15.80
C ASP A 356 25.63 -36.95 -16.38
N ASN A 357 25.66 -36.78 -17.71
CA ASN A 357 24.64 -36.18 -18.60
C ASN A 357 23.30 -36.98 -18.60
N THR A 358 22.11 -36.39 -18.76
CA THR A 358 21.60 -35.79 -20.01
C THR A 358 20.31 -34.95 -19.81
N SER A 359 20.31 -33.72 -20.35
CA SER A 359 19.23 -32.92 -21.02
C SER A 359 17.76 -33.01 -20.52
N LYS A 360 16.97 -31.95 -20.28
CA LYS A 360 16.84 -30.61 -20.91
C LYS A 360 16.21 -29.60 -19.91
N GLU A 361 16.32 -28.33 -20.30
CA GLU A 361 15.85 -27.07 -19.71
C GLU A 361 14.50 -27.11 -18.97
N ASP A 362 14.50 -26.58 -17.75
CA ASP A 362 13.48 -25.66 -17.23
C ASP A 362 14.12 -24.79 -16.11
N ALA A 363 13.74 -23.52 -16.06
CA ALA A 363 14.38 -22.49 -15.25
C ALA A 363 14.44 -22.86 -13.74
N LYS A 364 15.66 -23.02 -13.21
CA LYS A 364 15.88 -23.28 -11.77
C LYS A 364 15.45 -22.05 -10.95
N VAL A 365 14.32 -22.21 -10.28
CA VAL A 365 13.86 -21.36 -9.18
C VAL A 365 14.91 -21.40 -8.06
N GLU A 366 15.47 -20.25 -7.69
CA GLU A 366 16.29 -20.12 -6.49
C GLU A 366 15.41 -20.38 -5.25
N VAL A 367 15.71 -21.46 -4.52
CA VAL A 367 15.03 -21.81 -3.27
C VAL A 367 15.78 -21.14 -2.12
N VAL A 368 15.11 -20.23 -1.40
CA VAL A 368 15.63 -19.62 -0.18
C VAL A 368 15.47 -20.63 0.97
N GLU A 369 16.52 -21.41 1.26
CA GLU A 369 16.52 -22.39 2.37
C GLU A 369 16.97 -21.74 3.70
N PHE A 370 16.27 -22.07 4.79
CA PHE A 370 16.66 -21.71 6.16
C PHE A 370 17.13 -22.93 6.96
N LYS A 371 18.20 -22.77 7.74
CA LYS A 371 18.87 -23.89 8.44
C LYS A 371 18.02 -24.55 9.54
N ASP A 372 17.08 -23.80 10.11
CA ASP A 372 16.25 -24.17 11.25
C ASP A 372 14.83 -24.61 10.85
N VAL A 373 14.48 -24.58 9.56
CA VAL A 373 13.19 -25.06 9.06
C VAL A 373 13.31 -26.55 8.72
N PRO A 374 12.56 -27.45 9.40
CA PRO A 374 12.67 -28.88 9.12
C PRO A 374 12.14 -29.23 7.73
N LYS A 375 12.92 -30.02 6.97
CA LYS A 375 12.50 -30.53 5.66
C LYS A 375 11.25 -31.38 5.78
N GLY A 376 10.27 -31.17 4.91
CA GLY A 376 8.97 -31.83 4.91
C GLY A 376 7.99 -31.31 5.97
N HIS A 377 8.34 -30.27 6.72
CA HIS A 377 7.40 -29.66 7.67
C HIS A 377 6.25 -28.98 6.92
N TRP A 378 5.03 -29.02 7.47
CA TRP A 378 3.82 -28.50 6.81
C TRP A 378 3.88 -27.00 6.47
N SER A 379 4.79 -26.24 7.10
CA SER A 379 5.00 -24.81 6.86
C SER A 379 6.21 -24.49 5.97
N GLU A 380 7.01 -25.49 5.57
CA GLU A 380 8.26 -25.30 4.82
C GLU A 380 8.01 -24.54 3.51
N GLU A 381 7.00 -24.97 2.74
CA GLU A 381 6.65 -24.35 1.47
C GLU A 381 6.21 -22.90 1.65
N ALA A 382 5.32 -22.64 2.62
CA ALA A 382 4.85 -21.29 2.93
C ALA A 382 6.02 -20.37 3.32
N ILE A 383 6.96 -20.87 4.13
CA ILE A 383 8.15 -20.12 4.54
C ILE A 383 9.04 -19.81 3.33
N HIS A 384 9.34 -20.80 2.50
CA HIS A 384 10.18 -20.61 1.31
C HIS A 384 9.53 -19.67 0.29
N TYR A 385 8.23 -19.81 0.05
CA TYR A 385 7.48 -18.93 -0.84
C TYR A 385 7.52 -17.47 -0.34
N LEU A 386 7.18 -17.24 0.93
CA LEU A 386 7.15 -15.89 1.48
C LEU A 386 8.54 -15.26 1.55
N ALA A 387 9.58 -16.07 1.76
CA ALA A 387 10.96 -15.61 1.71
C ALA A 387 11.40 -15.25 0.28
N LYS A 388 11.05 -16.09 -0.70
CA LYS A 388 11.32 -15.85 -2.13
C LYS A 388 10.66 -14.58 -2.64
N GLU A 389 9.40 -14.34 -2.26
CA GLU A 389 8.67 -13.11 -2.62
C GLU A 389 9.14 -11.89 -1.81
N ASN A 390 10.20 -12.03 -1.00
CA ASN A 390 10.74 -11.02 -0.09
C ASN A 390 9.75 -10.53 0.98
N ILE A 391 8.65 -11.25 1.24
CA ILE A 391 7.59 -10.86 2.18
C ILE A 391 7.98 -11.21 3.63
N PHE A 392 8.40 -12.45 3.90
CA PHE A 392 8.73 -12.91 5.25
C PHE A 392 10.23 -13.25 5.32
N LYS A 393 10.99 -12.38 6.00
CA LYS A 393 12.43 -12.54 6.18
C LYS A 393 12.75 -13.29 7.48
N GLY A 394 13.77 -14.15 7.42
CA GLY A 394 14.43 -14.71 8.59
C GLY A 394 15.27 -13.66 9.35
N TYR A 395 16.04 -14.07 10.34
CA TYR A 395 16.85 -13.16 11.17
C TYR A 395 18.12 -12.65 10.48
N GLY A 396 18.35 -13.00 9.21
CA GLY A 396 19.51 -12.55 8.44
C GLY A 396 20.80 -13.34 8.68
N ASN A 397 20.77 -14.34 9.57
CA ASN A 397 21.88 -15.27 9.87
C ASN A 397 21.68 -16.67 9.24
N GLY A 398 20.76 -16.78 8.27
CA GLY A 398 20.34 -18.05 7.67
C GLY A 398 19.32 -18.85 8.49
N GLN A 399 18.77 -18.27 9.57
CA GLN A 399 17.65 -18.84 10.34
C GLN A 399 16.36 -18.09 10.04
N PHE A 400 15.25 -18.82 9.99
CA PHE A 400 13.90 -18.29 9.91
C PHE A 400 13.39 -17.81 11.28
N GLY A 401 13.86 -18.41 12.38
CA GLY A 401 13.25 -18.29 13.71
C GLY A 401 12.13 -19.32 13.92
N PHE A 402 12.33 -20.54 13.43
CA PHE A 402 11.33 -21.60 13.49
C PHE A 402 11.01 -21.98 14.95
N GLY A 403 9.72 -21.99 15.33
CA GLY A 403 9.25 -22.26 16.69
C GLY A 403 9.22 -21.04 17.63
N ASP A 404 9.79 -19.92 17.22
CA ASP A 404 9.69 -18.66 17.96
C ASP A 404 8.28 -18.07 17.81
N SER A 405 7.83 -17.36 18.83
CA SER A 405 6.56 -16.63 18.74
C SER A 405 6.75 -15.34 17.93
N ILE A 406 5.78 -15.00 17.08
CA ILE A 406 5.86 -13.78 16.25
C ILE A 406 5.38 -12.55 17.02
N THR A 407 6.10 -11.43 16.89
CA THR A 407 5.72 -10.16 17.56
C THR A 407 4.79 -9.32 16.69
N ARG A 408 4.04 -8.41 17.34
CA ARG A 408 3.14 -7.47 16.66
C ARG A 408 3.88 -6.53 15.70
N GLY A 409 5.09 -6.08 16.05
CA GLY A 409 5.91 -5.25 15.17
C GLY A 409 6.42 -5.99 13.92
N GLN A 410 6.81 -7.26 14.07
CA GLN A 410 7.19 -8.11 12.92
C GLN A 410 6.02 -8.32 11.96
N VAL A 411 4.82 -8.54 12.49
CA VAL A 411 3.59 -8.67 11.70
C VAL A 411 3.25 -7.38 10.97
N ALA A 412 3.38 -6.23 11.62
CA ALA A 412 3.20 -4.92 10.99
C ALA A 412 4.13 -4.75 9.78
N SER A 413 5.41 -5.09 9.94
CA SER A 413 6.39 -5.04 8.84
C SER A 413 6.04 -5.98 7.68
N LEU A 414 5.56 -7.19 7.98
CA LEU A 414 5.17 -8.18 6.98
C LEU A 414 3.94 -7.71 6.17
N VAL A 415 2.90 -7.24 6.86
CA VAL A 415 1.67 -6.73 6.23
C VAL A 415 1.94 -5.50 5.39
N GLN A 416 2.72 -4.53 5.92
CA GLN A 416 3.13 -3.33 5.18
C GLN A 416 3.82 -3.71 3.87
N ARG A 417 4.74 -4.68 3.93
CA ARG A 417 5.52 -5.13 2.77
C ARG A 417 4.67 -5.83 1.72
N TYR A 418 3.77 -6.71 2.14
CA TYR A 418 2.88 -7.43 1.22
C TYR A 418 1.94 -6.47 0.48
N LEU A 419 1.27 -5.59 1.22
CA LEU A 419 0.31 -4.63 0.67
C LEU A 419 0.97 -3.42 0.01
N LYS A 420 2.30 -3.30 0.09
CA LYS A 420 3.10 -2.16 -0.39
C LYS A 420 2.51 -0.84 0.08
N LEU A 421 2.04 -0.80 1.33
CA LEU A 421 1.41 0.39 1.88
C LEU A 421 2.44 1.49 1.97
N GLU A 422 2.17 2.60 1.29
CA GLU A 422 3.03 3.77 1.33
C GLU A 422 3.10 4.33 2.76
N ASN A 423 4.32 4.60 3.22
CA ASN A 423 4.55 5.25 4.50
C ASN A 423 4.12 6.72 4.39
N LYS A 424 2.83 6.99 4.58
CA LYS A 424 2.30 8.36 4.56
C LYS A 424 2.86 9.10 5.78
N VAL A 425 3.54 10.23 5.53
CA VAL A 425 4.33 11.04 6.49
C VAL A 425 3.49 11.73 7.58
N GLU A 426 2.26 11.28 7.84
CA GLU A 426 1.42 11.77 8.93
C GLU A 426 1.47 10.84 10.14
N GLN A 427 2.62 10.83 10.83
CA GLN A 427 2.62 10.43 12.22
C GLN A 427 1.95 11.53 13.06
N LYS A 428 0.65 11.37 13.33
CA LYS A 428 0.14 11.73 14.64
C LYS A 428 0.67 10.65 15.57
N GLU A 429 1.49 10.98 16.57
CA GLU A 429 1.90 10.00 17.59
C GLU A 429 0.62 9.31 18.10
N ARG A 430 0.41 8.04 17.69
CA ARG A 430 -0.77 7.25 18.07
C ARG A 430 -0.45 6.35 19.25
N PHE A 431 0.80 5.90 19.33
CA PHE A 431 1.26 4.99 20.35
C PHE A 431 2.53 5.52 20.98
N THR A 432 2.56 5.57 22.31
CA THR A 432 3.67 6.17 23.07
C THR A 432 4.92 5.28 23.08
N ASP A 433 4.75 3.98 22.91
CA ASP A 433 5.78 2.94 23.02
C ASP A 433 6.46 2.59 21.68
N THR A 434 6.05 3.21 20.57
CA THR A 434 6.62 2.90 19.25
C THR A 434 7.74 3.84 18.82
N LYS A 435 7.93 4.96 19.51
CA LYS A 435 8.92 6.00 19.16
C LYS A 435 10.34 5.48 19.30
N GLY A 436 11.11 5.53 18.21
CA GLY A 436 12.47 4.98 18.12
C GLY A 436 12.52 3.47 17.93
N HIS A 437 11.37 2.79 17.79
CA HIS A 437 11.32 1.35 17.57
C HIS A 437 11.66 1.00 16.11
N MET A 438 12.32 -0.14 15.87
CA MET A 438 12.75 -0.54 14.51
C MET A 438 11.58 -0.73 13.51
N PHE A 439 10.37 -0.97 14.02
CA PHE A 439 9.14 -1.12 13.22
C PHE A 439 8.23 0.10 13.30
N GLU A 440 8.69 1.23 13.83
CA GLU A 440 7.87 2.42 14.08
C GLU A 440 7.10 2.86 12.83
N GLN A 441 7.78 2.91 11.68
CA GLN A 441 7.17 3.31 10.41
C GLN A 441 6.14 2.28 9.94
N ASP A 442 6.50 1.00 9.94
CA ASP A 442 5.61 -0.08 9.51
C ASP A 442 4.33 -0.12 10.36
N ILE A 443 4.49 0.04 11.69
CA ILE A 443 3.39 0.09 12.66
C ILE A 443 2.48 1.27 12.39
N ALA A 444 3.03 2.47 12.17
CA ALA A 444 2.25 3.65 11.86
C ALA A 444 1.41 3.43 10.59
N THR A 445 2.01 2.84 9.56
CA THR A 445 1.37 2.60 8.26
C THR A 445 0.23 1.58 8.33
N VAL A 446 0.45 0.42 8.95
CA VAL A 446 -0.62 -0.59 9.09
C VAL A 446 -1.73 -0.15 10.04
N ALA A 447 -1.40 0.69 11.04
CA ALA A 447 -2.39 1.27 11.92
C ALA A 447 -3.22 2.36 11.21
N GLN A 448 -2.58 3.15 10.34
CA GLN A 448 -3.27 4.15 9.52
C GLN A 448 -4.22 3.49 8.52
N ALA A 449 -3.82 2.37 7.93
CA ALA A 449 -4.67 1.55 7.05
C ALA A 449 -5.83 0.85 7.81
N GLY A 450 -5.90 0.97 9.14
CA GLY A 450 -6.96 0.38 9.96
C GLY A 450 -6.83 -1.14 10.16
N ILE A 451 -5.72 -1.73 9.71
CA ILE A 451 -5.46 -3.17 9.72
C ILE A 451 -5.08 -3.62 11.14
N MET A 452 -4.16 -2.92 11.79
CA MET A 452 -3.75 -3.16 13.17
C MET A 452 -4.11 -1.98 14.08
N GLN A 453 -4.37 -2.25 15.37
CA GLN A 453 -4.66 -1.22 16.37
C GLN A 453 -3.90 -1.52 17.66
N GLY A 454 -3.68 -0.49 18.48
CA GLY A 454 -3.11 -0.63 19.82
C GLY A 454 -4.12 -1.23 20.81
N ASP A 455 -3.72 -1.34 22.07
CA ASP A 455 -4.51 -2.00 23.12
C ASP A 455 -5.63 -1.13 23.73
N GLY A 456 -5.82 0.09 23.22
CA GLY A 456 -6.81 1.05 23.71
C GLY A 456 -6.32 1.95 24.84
N THR A 457 -5.12 1.73 25.37
CA THR A 457 -4.48 2.58 26.39
C THR A 457 -3.56 3.66 25.80
N GLY A 458 -3.30 3.58 24.49
CA GLY A 458 -2.31 4.40 23.81
C GLY A 458 -0.99 3.67 23.56
N GLU A 459 -0.93 2.35 23.75
CA GLU A 459 0.25 1.52 23.42
C GLU A 459 -0.04 0.56 22.25
N PHE A 460 0.96 0.33 21.41
CA PHE A 460 0.90 -0.65 20.32
C PHE A 460 1.40 -2.03 20.75
N ARG A 461 2.36 -2.08 21.67
CA ARG A 461 3.11 -3.23 22.15
C ARG A 461 3.88 -3.93 21.01
N PRO A 462 4.87 -3.27 20.39
CA PRO A 462 5.58 -3.80 19.21
C PRO A 462 6.31 -5.12 19.48
N ASP A 463 6.84 -5.31 20.70
CA ASP A 463 7.48 -6.55 21.14
C ASP A 463 6.50 -7.57 21.74
N GLY A 464 5.23 -7.20 21.87
CA GLY A 464 4.17 -8.09 22.33
C GLY A 464 3.93 -9.24 21.35
N VAL A 465 3.74 -10.44 21.90
CA VAL A 465 3.48 -11.65 21.10
C VAL A 465 2.05 -11.66 20.59
N LEU A 466 1.86 -12.01 19.32
CA LEU A 466 0.55 -12.02 18.67
C LEU A 466 -0.30 -13.23 19.11
N THR A 467 -1.55 -12.99 19.49
CA THR A 467 -2.55 -14.04 19.73
C THR A 467 -3.26 -14.49 18.45
N ARG A 468 -3.84 -15.69 18.45
CA ARG A 468 -4.64 -16.19 17.31
C ARG A 468 -5.87 -15.32 16.99
N TYR A 469 -6.49 -14.69 17.98
CA TYR A 469 -7.60 -13.74 17.74
C TYR A 469 -7.12 -12.48 17.02
N GLU A 470 -6.00 -11.89 17.43
CA GLU A 470 -5.43 -10.73 16.76
C GLU A 470 -5.00 -11.08 15.33
N MET A 471 -4.37 -12.25 15.13
CA MET A 471 -4.04 -12.76 13.80
C MET A 471 -5.26 -12.83 12.88
N ALA A 472 -6.39 -13.34 13.38
CA ALA A 472 -7.61 -13.47 12.57
C ALA A 472 -8.12 -12.12 12.07
N VAL A 473 -8.17 -11.12 12.96
CA VAL A 473 -8.62 -9.76 12.60
C VAL A 473 -7.67 -9.10 11.61
N ILE A 474 -6.35 -9.30 11.78
CA ILE A 474 -5.34 -8.73 10.88
C ILE A 474 -5.49 -9.31 9.46
N LEU A 475 -5.58 -10.64 9.33
CA LEU A 475 -5.69 -11.28 8.02
C LEU A 475 -7.02 -10.96 7.33
N GLN A 476 -8.14 -10.94 8.06
CA GLN A 476 -9.43 -10.54 7.49
C GLN A 476 -9.34 -9.15 6.86
N LYS A 477 -8.78 -8.19 7.59
CA LYS A 477 -8.67 -6.79 7.14
C LYS A 477 -7.64 -6.60 6.04
N ALA A 478 -6.46 -7.20 6.16
CA ALA A 478 -5.39 -7.04 5.19
C ALA A 478 -5.77 -7.60 3.81
N PHE A 479 -6.58 -8.65 3.76
CA PHE A 479 -6.98 -9.32 2.52
C PHE A 479 -8.43 -9.05 2.11
N HIS A 480 -9.14 -8.16 2.81
CA HIS A 480 -10.55 -7.83 2.56
C HIS A 480 -11.45 -9.06 2.42
N LEU A 481 -11.29 -10.03 3.32
CA LEU A 481 -11.96 -11.32 3.22
C LEU A 481 -13.44 -11.22 3.60
N GLU A 482 -14.29 -11.83 2.77
CA GLU A 482 -15.72 -11.95 3.03
C GLU A 482 -16.07 -13.28 3.68
N SER A 483 -17.02 -13.26 4.62
CA SER A 483 -17.50 -14.47 5.29
C SER A 483 -18.40 -15.28 4.35
N LYS A 484 -18.14 -16.58 4.22
CA LYS A 484 -19.02 -17.54 3.53
C LYS A 484 -19.71 -18.38 4.61
N GLU A 485 -21.03 -18.54 4.56
CA GLU A 485 -21.78 -19.23 5.63
C GLU A 485 -21.23 -20.64 5.88
N GLN A 486 -20.47 -20.81 6.97
CA GLN A 486 -19.94 -22.09 7.42
C GLN A 486 -19.85 -22.16 8.95
N GLY A 487 -19.75 -23.39 9.48
CA GLY A 487 -19.89 -23.74 10.90
C GLY A 487 -19.04 -22.94 11.90
N LYS A 488 -19.50 -22.92 13.15
CA LYS A 488 -18.97 -22.09 14.24
C LYS A 488 -17.91 -22.84 15.07
N PHE A 489 -17.01 -22.11 15.72
CA PHE A 489 -16.16 -22.66 16.78
C PHE A 489 -16.89 -22.65 18.13
N LYS A 490 -16.63 -23.66 18.96
CA LYS A 490 -17.30 -23.81 20.26
C LYS A 490 -16.90 -22.72 21.27
N ASP A 491 -15.65 -22.28 21.23
CA ASP A 491 -15.04 -21.31 22.13
C ASP A 491 -15.17 -19.85 21.66
N VAL A 492 -15.82 -19.59 20.52
CA VAL A 492 -15.99 -18.24 19.96
C VAL A 492 -17.48 -17.89 19.80
N PRO A 493 -18.13 -17.31 20.82
CA PRO A 493 -19.56 -16.98 20.77
C PRO A 493 -19.88 -15.78 19.86
N LYS A 494 -21.13 -15.66 19.38
CA LYS A 494 -21.62 -14.64 18.41
C LYS A 494 -21.46 -13.17 18.86
N GLY A 495 -21.09 -12.91 20.12
CA GLY A 495 -20.77 -11.57 20.64
C GLY A 495 -19.28 -11.31 20.87
N HIS A 496 -18.40 -12.27 20.58
CA HIS A 496 -16.96 -12.09 20.75
C HIS A 496 -16.41 -11.12 19.69
N TRP A 497 -15.52 -10.21 20.08
CA TRP A 497 -15.00 -9.16 19.19
C TRP A 497 -14.30 -9.70 17.93
N ALA A 498 -13.70 -10.89 18.01
CA ALA A 498 -13.08 -11.57 16.87
C ALA A 498 -14.00 -12.58 16.17
N TYR A 499 -15.29 -12.68 16.55
CA TYR A 499 -16.20 -13.70 16.03
C TYR A 499 -16.28 -13.70 14.50
N GLU A 500 -16.46 -12.53 13.91
CA GLU A 500 -16.58 -12.38 12.46
C GLU A 500 -15.27 -12.77 11.75
N ALA A 501 -14.14 -12.24 12.22
CA ALA A 501 -12.83 -12.52 11.65
C ALA A 501 -12.47 -14.01 11.71
N VAL A 502 -12.70 -14.65 12.85
CA VAL A 502 -12.41 -16.08 13.04
C VAL A 502 -13.26 -16.94 12.10
N ASN A 503 -14.56 -16.67 11.98
CA ASN A 503 -15.40 -17.43 11.08
C ASN A 503 -15.06 -17.14 9.61
N THR A 504 -14.66 -15.91 9.28
CA THR A 504 -14.21 -15.53 7.93
C THR A 504 -12.94 -16.28 7.54
N LEU A 505 -11.95 -16.37 8.43
CA LEU A 505 -10.73 -17.13 8.15
C LEU A 505 -11.04 -18.62 7.98
N ARG A 506 -11.96 -19.17 8.77
CA ARG A 506 -12.41 -20.56 8.61
C ARG A 506 -13.10 -20.78 7.27
N SER A 507 -14.06 -19.92 6.92
CA SER A 507 -14.83 -20.04 5.67
C SER A 507 -13.94 -19.86 4.43
N ASN A 508 -12.87 -19.08 4.56
CA ASN A 508 -11.85 -18.91 3.52
C ASN A 508 -10.69 -19.91 3.63
N ARG A 509 -10.76 -20.87 4.55
CA ARG A 509 -9.79 -21.98 4.74
C ARG A 509 -8.38 -21.50 5.06
N ILE A 510 -8.27 -20.35 5.71
CA ILE A 510 -7.00 -19.76 6.11
C ILE A 510 -6.56 -20.34 7.46
N ALA A 511 -7.46 -20.43 8.44
CA ALA A 511 -7.17 -20.98 9.75
C ALA A 511 -8.20 -22.03 10.17
N GLN A 512 -7.72 -23.11 10.78
CA GLN A 512 -8.54 -24.18 11.35
C GLN A 512 -8.41 -24.21 12.88
N GLY A 513 -9.42 -24.77 13.55
CA GLY A 513 -9.40 -25.01 14.99
C GLY A 513 -8.75 -26.34 15.33
N ASP A 514 -8.78 -26.70 16.61
CA ASP A 514 -8.36 -28.01 17.09
C ASP A 514 -9.41 -29.10 16.79
N GLU A 515 -9.04 -30.35 17.06
CA GLU A 515 -9.90 -31.53 16.88
C GLU A 515 -11.16 -31.49 17.77
N ALA A 516 -11.14 -30.71 18.86
CA ALA A 516 -12.28 -30.51 19.74
C ALA A 516 -13.28 -29.47 19.21
N GLY A 517 -12.94 -28.76 18.13
CA GLY A 517 -13.75 -27.72 17.50
C GLY A 517 -13.59 -26.34 18.12
N ASN A 518 -12.47 -26.08 18.81
CA ASN A 518 -12.11 -24.79 19.38
C ASN A 518 -11.11 -24.04 18.47
N PHE A 519 -11.18 -22.72 18.43
CA PHE A 519 -10.22 -21.89 17.72
C PHE A 519 -8.94 -21.64 18.52
N ASN A 520 -9.01 -21.73 19.86
CA ASN A 520 -7.92 -21.46 20.80
C ASN A 520 -7.34 -20.04 20.67
N GLY A 521 -8.22 -19.05 20.55
CA GLY A 521 -7.85 -17.69 20.12
C GLY A 521 -6.88 -16.93 21.02
N ASN A 522 -6.76 -17.30 22.31
CA ASN A 522 -5.81 -16.66 23.25
C ASN A 522 -4.39 -17.23 23.18
N THR A 523 -4.16 -18.31 22.41
CA THR A 523 -2.82 -18.89 22.28
C THR A 523 -1.93 -18.03 21.38
N PHE A 524 -0.63 -18.01 21.68
CA PHE A 524 0.35 -17.26 20.92
C PHE A 524 0.70 -17.96 19.60
N VAL A 525 0.84 -17.16 18.54
CA VAL A 525 1.13 -17.65 17.20
C VAL A 525 2.65 -17.76 17.01
N LYS A 526 3.10 -18.91 16.51
CA LYS A 526 4.49 -19.13 16.12
C LYS A 526 4.79 -18.56 14.73
N ARG A 527 6.06 -18.22 14.44
CA ARG A 527 6.47 -17.63 13.15
C ARG A 527 6.09 -18.51 11.97
N GLU A 528 6.27 -19.82 12.09
CA GLU A 528 5.92 -20.80 11.07
C GLU A 528 4.40 -20.97 10.89
N GLN A 529 3.63 -20.83 11.98
CA GLN A 529 2.17 -20.82 11.93
C GLN A 529 1.65 -19.55 11.22
N TYR A 530 2.22 -18.39 11.55
CA TYR A 530 1.85 -17.14 10.88
C TYR A 530 2.20 -17.18 9.39
N ALA A 531 3.37 -17.71 9.02
CA ALA A 531 3.78 -17.88 7.63
C ALA A 531 2.73 -18.70 6.85
N GLN A 532 2.26 -19.82 7.41
CA GLN A 532 1.24 -20.63 6.76
C GLN A 532 -0.11 -19.92 6.63
N PHE A 533 -0.58 -19.25 7.68
CA PHE A 533 -1.85 -18.50 7.60
C PHE A 533 -1.77 -17.37 6.58
N PHE A 534 -0.65 -16.65 6.53
CA PHE A 534 -0.43 -15.58 5.57
C PHE A 534 -0.35 -16.11 4.14
N TYR A 535 0.38 -17.20 3.92
CA TYR A 535 0.45 -17.88 2.62
C TYR A 535 -0.94 -18.33 2.13
N ASN A 536 -1.74 -18.96 2.99
CA ASN A 536 -3.11 -19.37 2.66
C ASN A 536 -3.98 -18.17 2.25
N ALA A 537 -3.82 -17.02 2.93
CA ALA A 537 -4.53 -15.79 2.60
C ALA A 537 -4.11 -15.22 1.24
N ILE A 538 -2.81 -15.26 0.90
CA ILE A 538 -2.30 -14.88 -0.43
C ILE A 538 -2.85 -15.81 -1.52
N ALA A 539 -2.80 -17.13 -1.28
CA ALA A 539 -3.25 -18.13 -2.24
C ALA A 539 -4.74 -17.97 -2.57
N LYS A 540 -5.57 -17.54 -1.62
CA LYS A 540 -6.98 -17.22 -1.87
C LYS A 540 -7.20 -15.95 -2.70
N ASN A 541 -6.24 -15.03 -2.70
CA ASN A 541 -6.27 -13.79 -3.50
C ASN A 541 -5.60 -13.94 -4.89
N ARG A 542 -5.01 -15.11 -5.18
CA ARG A 542 -4.47 -15.49 -6.50
C ARG A 542 -5.32 -16.62 -7.08
N ASP A 543 -6.51 -16.33 -7.59
CA ASP A 543 -7.33 -17.16 -8.52
C ASP A 543 -7.32 -18.71 -8.40
N TYR A 544 -7.10 -19.31 -7.23
CA TYR A 544 -7.41 -20.73 -6.99
C TYR A 544 -8.80 -20.87 -6.39
N ASN A 545 -9.79 -20.51 -7.19
CA ASN A 545 -11.19 -20.78 -6.91
C ASN A 545 -11.49 -22.22 -7.38
N PHE A 546 -11.39 -23.21 -6.48
CA PHE A 546 -11.80 -24.62 -6.72
C PHE A 546 -13.32 -24.79 -6.88
N ASN A 547 -14.03 -23.70 -7.11
CA ASN A 547 -15.48 -23.66 -7.20
C ASN A 547 -15.86 -23.36 -8.65
N ILE A 548 -16.78 -24.14 -9.18
CA ILE A 548 -17.26 -24.03 -10.54
C ILE A 548 -18.51 -23.15 -10.53
N ASN A 549 -18.47 -22.02 -11.22
CA ASN A 549 -19.47 -20.97 -11.08
C ASN A 549 -20.43 -20.88 -12.27
N SER A 550 -20.18 -21.62 -13.36
CA SER A 550 -21.06 -21.68 -14.53
C SER A 550 -21.03 -23.03 -15.26
N LYS A 551 -22.06 -23.29 -16.07
CA LYS A 551 -22.10 -24.46 -16.96
C LYS A 551 -21.04 -24.38 -18.06
N GLU A 552 -20.70 -23.17 -18.50
CA GLU A 552 -19.65 -22.90 -19.48
C GLU A 552 -18.26 -23.26 -18.94
N GLU A 553 -17.96 -22.90 -17.69
CA GLU A 553 -16.72 -23.30 -17.00
C GLU A 553 -16.63 -24.83 -16.89
N MET A 554 -17.75 -25.48 -16.56
CA MET A 554 -17.82 -26.94 -16.50
C MET A 554 -17.58 -27.60 -17.86
N LYS A 555 -18.17 -27.08 -18.94
CA LYS A 555 -17.94 -27.58 -20.29
C LYS A 555 -16.46 -27.49 -20.67
N GLN A 556 -15.86 -26.31 -20.48
CA GLN A 556 -14.45 -26.08 -20.81
C GLN A 556 -13.51 -27.01 -20.03
N MET A 557 -13.81 -27.21 -18.74
CA MET A 557 -13.08 -28.12 -17.88
C MET A 557 -13.10 -29.56 -18.42
N LEU A 558 -14.30 -30.09 -18.72
CA LEU A 558 -14.45 -31.46 -19.23
C LEU A 558 -13.79 -31.64 -20.61
N THR A 559 -13.87 -30.63 -21.49
CA THR A 559 -13.14 -30.61 -22.77
C THR A 559 -11.64 -30.68 -22.57
N THR A 560 -11.09 -29.83 -21.70
CA THR A 560 -9.65 -29.78 -21.39
C THR A 560 -9.17 -31.14 -20.87
N ALA A 561 -9.98 -31.78 -20.02
CA ALA A 561 -9.67 -33.07 -19.45
C ALA A 561 -9.55 -34.18 -20.51
N LEU A 562 -10.38 -34.15 -21.55
CA LEU A 562 -10.31 -35.07 -22.69
C LEU A 562 -9.15 -34.76 -23.65
N GLU A 563 -8.70 -33.52 -23.74
CA GLU A 563 -7.66 -33.11 -24.69
C GLU A 563 -6.23 -33.27 -24.16
N ASN A 564 -5.98 -32.83 -22.92
CA ASN A 564 -4.63 -32.77 -22.36
C ASN A 564 -4.49 -33.39 -20.97
N GLY A 565 -5.57 -33.98 -20.44
CA GLY A 565 -5.54 -34.66 -19.16
C GLY A 565 -5.45 -33.75 -17.94
N THR A 566 -6.10 -32.59 -18.00
CA THR A 566 -6.25 -31.69 -16.84
C THR A 566 -7.73 -31.61 -16.45
N PHE A 567 -8.08 -31.99 -15.22
CA PHE A 567 -9.46 -31.99 -14.73
C PHE A 567 -9.66 -30.87 -13.70
N GLY A 568 -10.12 -29.72 -14.18
CA GLY A 568 -10.23 -28.51 -13.38
C GLY A 568 -8.83 -28.04 -12.95
N PRO A 569 -8.59 -27.81 -11.65
CA PRO A 569 -7.26 -27.45 -11.16
C PRO A 569 -6.31 -28.64 -11.02
N PHE A 570 -6.78 -29.88 -11.22
CA PHE A 570 -5.97 -31.08 -11.01
C PHE A 570 -5.35 -31.59 -12.29
N GLN A 571 -4.04 -31.82 -12.28
CA GLN A 571 -3.38 -32.62 -13.31
C GLN A 571 -3.67 -34.11 -13.06
N LEU A 572 -3.99 -34.86 -14.11
CA LEU A 572 -4.33 -36.29 -13.97
C LEU A 572 -3.14 -37.19 -13.62
N ASP A 573 -1.92 -36.66 -13.62
CA ASP A 573 -0.75 -37.35 -13.06
C ASP A 573 -0.84 -37.49 -11.53
N VAL A 574 -1.79 -36.79 -10.88
CA VAL A 574 -2.13 -36.98 -9.46
C VAL A 574 -2.75 -38.35 -9.18
N LEU A 575 -3.36 -38.98 -10.18
CA LEU A 575 -3.90 -40.33 -10.05
C LEU A 575 -2.75 -41.31 -9.79
N GLY A 576 -2.82 -42.06 -8.70
CA GLY A 576 -1.77 -42.94 -8.21
C GLY A 576 -0.82 -42.30 -7.19
N LYS A 577 -0.94 -40.99 -6.90
CA LYS A 577 -0.14 -40.33 -5.84
C LYS A 577 -0.75 -40.54 -4.46
N ASP A 578 0.12 -40.56 -3.45
CA ASP A 578 -0.25 -40.58 -2.04
C ASP A 578 -0.90 -39.26 -1.60
N LEU A 579 -1.77 -39.30 -0.58
CA LEU A 579 -2.48 -38.10 -0.10
C LEU A 579 -1.53 -36.98 0.34
N SER A 580 -0.38 -37.31 0.91
CA SER A 580 0.62 -36.32 1.30
C SER A 580 1.14 -35.55 0.09
N ASP A 581 1.31 -36.21 -1.05
CA ASP A 581 1.81 -35.59 -2.27
C ASP A 581 0.71 -34.78 -2.96
N VAL A 582 -0.53 -35.30 -2.98
CA VAL A 582 -1.69 -34.52 -3.43
C VAL A 582 -1.85 -33.26 -2.58
N LYS A 583 -1.68 -33.35 -1.26
CA LYS A 583 -1.77 -32.21 -0.35
C LYS A 583 -0.64 -31.21 -0.52
N LYS A 584 0.55 -31.68 -0.88
CA LYS A 584 1.70 -30.83 -1.19
C LYS A 584 1.47 -30.05 -2.48
N GLU A 585 0.82 -30.66 -3.46
CA GLU A 585 0.58 -30.04 -4.77
C GLU A 585 -0.66 -29.13 -4.78
N TYR A 586 -1.73 -29.51 -4.06
CA TYR A 586 -3.04 -28.84 -4.13
C TYR A 586 -3.57 -28.32 -2.78
N GLY A 587 -2.81 -28.46 -1.69
CA GLY A 587 -3.20 -28.03 -0.34
C GLY A 587 -4.01 -29.08 0.44
N VAL A 588 -4.46 -28.74 1.65
CA VAL A 588 -5.25 -29.67 2.49
C VAL A 588 -6.73 -29.68 2.02
N PRO A 589 -7.40 -30.84 1.93
CA PRO A 589 -8.80 -30.91 1.52
C PRO A 589 -9.72 -30.27 2.57
N ASP A 590 -10.83 -29.72 2.09
CA ASP A 590 -11.84 -29.02 2.88
C ASP A 590 -12.64 -29.95 3.78
N VAL A 591 -12.89 -31.15 3.26
CA VAL A 591 -13.54 -32.23 3.99
C VAL A 591 -12.75 -33.50 3.71
N TRP A 592 -12.38 -34.18 4.78
CA TRP A 592 -11.86 -35.53 4.71
C TRP A 592 -12.90 -36.48 5.29
N LYS A 593 -13.55 -37.26 4.44
CA LYS A 593 -14.50 -38.29 4.86
C LYS A 593 -13.79 -39.61 4.89
N LYS A 594 -13.58 -40.16 6.09
CA LYS A 594 -13.08 -41.53 6.22
C LYS A 594 -14.16 -42.50 5.72
N ALA A 595 -13.74 -43.52 4.99
CA ALA A 595 -14.60 -44.61 4.59
C ALA A 595 -15.23 -45.24 5.86
N PRO A 596 -16.53 -45.57 5.83
CA PRO A 596 -17.24 -46.09 7.00
C PRO A 596 -16.77 -47.49 7.43
N CYS A 597 -16.02 -48.20 6.57
CA CYS A 597 -15.40 -49.49 6.87
C CYS A 597 -13.96 -49.50 6.36
N THR A 598 -13.05 -50.07 7.15
CA THR A 598 -11.63 -50.27 6.79
C THR A 598 -11.39 -51.53 5.96
N GLU A 599 -12.41 -52.38 5.77
CA GLU A 599 -12.34 -53.65 5.02
C GLU A 599 -13.20 -53.68 3.75
N CYS A 600 -13.91 -52.60 3.39
CA CYS A 600 -14.60 -52.52 2.09
C CYS A 600 -13.77 -51.68 1.11
N ASP A 601 -13.92 -51.93 -0.19
CA ASP A 601 -13.36 -51.13 -1.31
C ASP A 601 -13.93 -49.68 -1.38
N ALA A 602 -14.37 -49.13 -0.25
CA ALA A 602 -14.90 -47.78 -0.15
C ALA A 602 -13.74 -46.78 0.00
N PRO A 603 -13.63 -45.77 -0.89
CA PRO A 603 -12.58 -44.77 -0.78
C PRO A 603 -12.83 -43.82 0.39
N ASN A 604 -11.74 -43.35 1.02
CA ASN A 604 -11.80 -42.10 1.75
C ASN A 604 -11.98 -40.96 0.74
N ILE A 605 -12.74 -39.92 1.08
CA ILE A 605 -13.03 -38.84 0.13
C ILE A 605 -12.37 -37.55 0.62
N ALA A 606 -11.45 -37.02 -0.16
CA ALA A 606 -10.90 -35.67 -0.02
C ALA A 606 -11.72 -34.70 -0.88
N VAL A 607 -12.32 -33.68 -0.27
CA VAL A 607 -13.11 -32.66 -0.97
C VAL A 607 -12.30 -31.38 -1.12
N TYR A 608 -12.17 -30.86 -2.34
CA TYR A 608 -11.52 -29.59 -2.69
C TYR A 608 -12.49 -28.75 -3.53
N GLY A 609 -13.14 -27.76 -2.93
CA GLY A 609 -14.23 -27.00 -3.56
C GLY A 609 -15.36 -27.94 -3.98
N ASP A 610 -15.69 -27.93 -5.26
CA ASP A 610 -16.70 -28.81 -5.86
C ASP A 610 -16.14 -30.19 -6.28
N TYR A 611 -14.84 -30.40 -6.11
CA TYR A 611 -14.14 -31.62 -6.52
C TYR A 611 -14.00 -32.62 -5.38
N ASN A 612 -14.20 -33.90 -5.67
CA ASN A 612 -14.00 -35.02 -4.77
C ASN A 612 -12.89 -35.92 -5.32
N ILE A 613 -11.85 -36.15 -4.53
CA ILE A 613 -10.78 -37.11 -4.82
C ILE A 613 -11.01 -38.35 -3.98
N ASP A 614 -11.21 -39.47 -4.67
CA ASP A 614 -11.40 -40.77 -4.05
C ASP A 614 -10.05 -41.40 -3.76
N MET A 615 -9.81 -41.66 -2.48
CA MET A 615 -8.57 -42.16 -1.93
C MET A 615 -8.77 -43.59 -1.46
N TYR A 616 -8.26 -44.53 -2.23
CA TYR A 616 -8.12 -45.91 -1.80
C TYR A 616 -6.94 -46.01 -0.83
N PRO A 617 -6.77 -47.13 -0.09
CA PRO A 617 -5.91 -47.19 1.10
C PRO A 617 -4.49 -46.62 0.98
N SER A 618 -3.94 -46.49 -0.25
CA SER A 618 -2.63 -45.91 -0.50
C SER A 618 -2.52 -44.96 -1.69
N ASP A 619 -3.59 -44.65 -2.43
CA ASP A 619 -3.49 -43.78 -3.62
C ASP A 619 -4.80 -43.10 -4.04
N ALA A 620 -4.66 -41.94 -4.68
CA ALA A 620 -5.76 -41.27 -5.38
C ALA A 620 -6.14 -42.07 -6.62
N ARG A 621 -7.42 -42.47 -6.76
CA ARG A 621 -7.87 -43.28 -7.89
C ARG A 621 -8.74 -42.54 -8.88
N TYR A 622 -9.59 -41.66 -8.39
CA TYR A 622 -10.53 -40.91 -9.22
C TYR A 622 -10.66 -39.49 -8.71
N ILE A 623 -10.88 -38.57 -9.65
CA ILE A 623 -11.34 -37.21 -9.37
C ILE A 623 -12.74 -37.12 -9.93
N SER A 624 -13.65 -36.60 -9.13
CA SER A 624 -15.05 -36.49 -9.52
C SER A 624 -15.69 -35.20 -9.06
N VAL A 625 -16.69 -34.78 -9.80
CA VAL A 625 -17.48 -33.59 -9.53
C VAL A 625 -18.96 -33.94 -9.69
N LYS A 626 -19.79 -33.43 -8.79
CA LYS A 626 -21.24 -33.50 -8.94
C LYS A 626 -21.70 -32.34 -9.80
N MET A 627 -22.62 -32.60 -10.71
CA MET A 627 -23.12 -31.57 -11.62
C MET A 627 -24.62 -31.72 -11.82
N ASP A 628 -25.24 -30.69 -12.38
CA ASP A 628 -26.65 -30.69 -12.75
C ASP A 628 -26.75 -30.38 -14.26
N ILE A 629 -26.40 -31.41 -15.05
CA ILE A 629 -26.35 -31.36 -16.51
C ILE A 629 -27.19 -32.51 -17.06
N THR A 630 -28.05 -32.20 -18.03
CA THR A 630 -28.90 -33.21 -18.67
C THR A 630 -28.10 -34.05 -19.67
N ILE A 631 -28.59 -35.26 -19.94
CA ILE A 631 -28.00 -36.15 -20.95
C ILE A 631 -27.93 -35.47 -22.34
N ASN A 632 -28.93 -34.66 -22.69
CA ASN A 632 -28.97 -33.97 -23.98
C ASN A 632 -27.88 -32.90 -24.09
N GLU A 633 -27.68 -32.11 -23.04
CA GLU A 633 -26.58 -31.11 -22.99
C GLU A 633 -25.21 -31.79 -23.15
N LEU A 634 -25.00 -32.96 -22.53
CA LEU A 634 -23.74 -33.71 -22.67
C LEU A 634 -23.50 -34.18 -24.12
N LYS A 635 -24.54 -34.69 -24.77
CA LYS A 635 -24.48 -35.10 -26.18
C LYS A 635 -24.24 -33.94 -27.13
N GLU A 636 -24.80 -32.76 -26.83
CA GLU A 636 -24.50 -31.53 -27.58
C GLU A 636 -23.03 -31.11 -27.43
N TRP A 637 -22.41 -31.39 -26.28
CA TRP A 637 -21.03 -30.99 -26.02
C TRP A 637 -20.00 -31.93 -26.62
N PHE A 638 -20.22 -33.25 -26.52
CA PHE A 638 -19.20 -34.24 -26.87
C PHE A 638 -19.61 -35.22 -27.99
N GLY A 639 -20.84 -35.13 -28.47
CA GLY A 639 -21.42 -36.06 -29.45
C GLY A 639 -22.06 -37.29 -28.77
N GLU A 640 -22.34 -38.33 -29.56
CA GLU A 640 -22.79 -39.61 -28.99
C GLU A 640 -21.66 -40.28 -28.19
N PRO A 641 -21.97 -40.98 -27.09
CA PRO A 641 -20.96 -41.64 -26.26
C PRO A 641 -20.26 -42.76 -27.03
N ASP A 642 -18.97 -42.95 -26.73
CA ASP A 642 -18.15 -44.00 -27.34
C ASP A 642 -18.47 -45.40 -26.75
N GLY A 643 -19.15 -45.45 -25.59
CA GLY A 643 -19.60 -46.68 -24.95
C GLY A 643 -20.61 -46.42 -23.81
N ILE A 644 -21.27 -47.49 -23.38
CA ILE A 644 -22.15 -47.50 -22.20
C ILE A 644 -21.47 -48.41 -21.17
N GLY A 645 -21.18 -47.87 -19.99
CA GLY A 645 -20.62 -48.61 -18.86
C GLY A 645 -21.71 -48.99 -17.85
N GLU A 646 -21.52 -50.12 -17.16
CA GLU A 646 -22.36 -50.53 -16.03
C GLU A 646 -21.58 -50.35 -14.72
N ASP A 647 -22.14 -49.62 -13.77
CA ASP A 647 -21.73 -49.63 -12.36
C ASP A 647 -22.93 -50.08 -11.49
N MET A 648 -22.67 -50.50 -10.25
CA MET A 648 -23.61 -51.12 -9.32
C MET A 648 -24.93 -50.35 -9.07
N THR A 649 -25.05 -49.08 -9.52
CA THR A 649 -26.23 -48.24 -9.23
C THR A 649 -26.80 -47.44 -10.41
N SER A 650 -26.20 -47.41 -11.61
CA SER A 650 -26.77 -46.72 -12.78
C SER A 650 -26.08 -47.09 -14.12
N GLU A 651 -26.81 -46.96 -15.23
CA GLU A 651 -26.21 -46.89 -16.58
C GLU A 651 -25.29 -45.65 -16.65
N GLY A 652 -24.12 -45.76 -17.28
CA GLY A 652 -23.18 -44.66 -17.43
C GLY A 652 -22.65 -44.50 -18.85
N PHE A 653 -22.24 -43.28 -19.22
CA PHE A 653 -21.76 -42.98 -20.57
C PHE A 653 -20.26 -42.75 -20.56
N ILE A 654 -19.58 -43.32 -21.56
CA ILE A 654 -18.13 -43.26 -21.69
C ILE A 654 -17.77 -42.42 -22.92
N TYR A 655 -16.89 -41.44 -22.72
CA TYR A 655 -16.28 -40.66 -23.79
C TYR A 655 -14.76 -40.87 -23.76
N ASN A 656 -14.22 -41.40 -24.86
CA ASN A 656 -12.83 -41.76 -25.05
C ASN A 656 -12.17 -40.79 -26.04
N ARG A 657 -11.16 -40.03 -25.60
CA ARG A 657 -10.38 -39.14 -26.47
C ARG A 657 -8.89 -39.27 -26.15
N GLY A 658 -8.11 -39.69 -27.15
CA GLY A 658 -6.67 -39.92 -26.97
C GLY A 658 -6.35 -40.93 -25.86
N SER A 659 -5.59 -40.47 -24.87
CA SER A 659 -5.16 -41.25 -23.69
C SER A 659 -6.06 -41.04 -22.46
N TYR A 660 -7.20 -40.37 -22.59
CA TYR A 660 -8.09 -40.06 -21.46
C TYR A 660 -9.52 -40.49 -21.74
N SER A 661 -10.21 -40.84 -20.66
CA SER A 661 -11.60 -41.26 -20.70
C SER A 661 -12.41 -40.63 -19.59
N LEU A 662 -13.59 -40.14 -19.95
CA LEU A 662 -14.59 -39.65 -19.00
C LEU A 662 -15.71 -40.68 -18.87
N TYR A 663 -16.05 -41.01 -17.62
CA TYR A 663 -17.23 -41.78 -17.25
C TYR A 663 -18.23 -40.86 -16.57
N PHE A 664 -19.50 -40.92 -16.99
CA PHE A 664 -20.59 -40.16 -16.39
C PHE A 664 -21.62 -41.12 -15.82
N SER A 665 -22.00 -40.95 -14.56
CA SER A 665 -23.13 -41.66 -13.95
C SER A 665 -24.36 -40.76 -13.93
N PHE A 666 -25.54 -41.37 -14.06
CA PHE A 666 -26.80 -40.63 -14.19
C PHE A 666 -27.81 -41.02 -13.12
N SER A 667 -28.62 -40.04 -12.71
CA SER A 667 -29.76 -40.23 -11.84
C SER A 667 -30.86 -39.25 -12.25
N ASP A 668 -32.09 -39.75 -12.39
CA ASP A 668 -33.27 -38.96 -12.77
C ASP A 668 -33.11 -38.11 -14.06
N GLY A 669 -32.31 -38.58 -15.01
CA GLY A 669 -32.06 -37.91 -16.30
C GLY A 669 -30.96 -36.84 -16.29
N TYR A 670 -30.29 -36.67 -15.14
CA TYR A 670 -29.18 -35.75 -14.95
C TYR A 670 -27.90 -36.52 -14.63
N ILE A 671 -26.76 -35.96 -15.02
CA ILE A 671 -25.45 -36.46 -14.61
C ILE A 671 -25.31 -36.23 -13.13
N GLN A 672 -25.12 -37.29 -12.36
CA GLN A 672 -24.88 -37.18 -10.92
C GLN A 672 -23.39 -37.00 -10.61
N ARG A 673 -22.53 -37.61 -11.44
CA ARG A 673 -21.08 -37.63 -11.24
C ARG A 673 -20.36 -37.74 -12.59
N ALA A 674 -19.24 -37.05 -12.73
CA ALA A 674 -18.26 -37.31 -13.78
C ALA A 674 -16.96 -37.81 -13.14
N GLU A 675 -16.33 -38.81 -13.75
CA GLU A 675 -15.07 -39.42 -13.34
C GLU A 675 -14.11 -39.47 -14.52
N ILE A 676 -12.82 -39.34 -14.24
CA ILE A 676 -11.80 -39.33 -15.28
C ILE A 676 -10.69 -40.35 -15.00
N SER A 677 -10.23 -41.00 -16.07
CA SER A 677 -9.16 -41.99 -16.05
C SER A 677 -8.17 -41.78 -17.21
N LYS A 678 -6.92 -42.17 -16.96
CA LYS A 678 -5.82 -42.22 -17.95
C LYS A 678 -5.84 -43.49 -18.82
N ASN A 679 -6.68 -44.47 -18.47
CA ASN A 679 -6.87 -45.67 -19.26
C ASN A 679 -8.26 -45.65 -19.87
N LYS A 680 -8.39 -46.20 -21.08
CA LYS A 680 -9.70 -46.41 -21.69
C LYS A 680 -10.56 -47.25 -20.75
N PHE A 681 -11.75 -46.73 -20.42
CA PHE A 681 -12.80 -47.58 -19.88
C PHE A 681 -13.16 -48.58 -20.99
N ASN A 682 -13.04 -49.87 -20.69
CA ASN A 682 -13.36 -50.96 -21.61
C ASN A 682 -14.80 -51.40 -21.44
#